data_AF-M7N9R0-F1
#
_entry.id   AF-M7N9R0-F1
#
_cell.length_a   1.000
_cell.length_b   1.000
_cell.length_c   1.000
_cell.angle_alpha   90.00
_cell.angle_beta   90.00
_cell.angle_gamma   90.00
#
_symmetry.space_group_name_H-M   'P 1'
#
loop_
_entity.id
_entity.type
_entity.pdbx_description
1 polymer ?
#
loop_
_entity_poly.entity_id
_entity_poly.type
_entity_poly.pdbx_seq_one_letter_code
_entity_poly.pdbx_strand_id
1 'polypeptide(L)'
;MKRFSLLCLGILAFYSTDSRAALFQSDTLPLIRSGEVILSGKSLRTEEKYDLAIEKLLSIPASDTNYVQTQSELLITYLEAKQWDKAIAVGEKGIKEPSAHKALFYVGLGNAYSGADQTEKAVATHKEGLKQYPYDYLLHYNLGVVLAKREEYAAAIGELQEAIRLNPFYGNAHLFLGNIMIMQGKKAKATLALSTYLALQPTNNAVLVLLNNLMKNAVTYENSQPANETLAAFKELDLLIKSNAALDKKFKSSVAFKAPVAQQLELVLESLPAAEKGDDFWLQFYVPLFAKINQQGLKEAFIYHILSSVDDKGVKKWNKSNQKSLDKFFALANQELRDFRFKRTATIGGQKAEYTFWYYETHRLNAIGNQIDDDTYIGPWVFYYPNGERKAEGNFTQTGTKTGKWRYYYDDGALKKEEDYDSKGEVTGLVKNYYQSGPLWNEIPYKDGLMQGRVAIYYPCGQLKEELLYKDDKRNGSGTTYYLTGQVSARYTYKDNEAEGPFTYFYKNGNKKEVYTYTAGKLTGPYEYYHANGKLSQQGHYLEGEKTGEWLGFYATGSKRFAGSYASDLKTGPWVQFNEDGSLQSEEVFDQKGKLHGTARYYTRTGQLYYDYEHKNGLFTGYTYYDKDKKILSQGGDGKGTFKIKAYHPGGTLRYEGDIKKGKATGLFTYYHPTGNKSSLINFKDDQYHGLFQSFHESGQKDVVCTYVNGAMHGYYRQFHKNGRIKTEGWVLNDEMEQTWNTYFTNGTLSHSQYYLFGDSHGEYQQFDKNGRPFFRNTYNHGVLTARAQLDTLGGVLKSETLAEGNGKNILYFANKKTRFQTQMQCGEYASDLLSYYANGKLQSSTPLKNGEYNGRYKAYYASQKLRVEGDYVDGEQNGLWTWYFESGKVDAKIPIRNGKYHGERIDYWENGQIRVKGTVVEGDRIGSSFYYAPDGTLMIERMYDENGLVRYRYLDKDKQLTPYIELPNYTGTVKAYYPNGTLSVENHYKNSFMEGKQQTYYPSGKLMEVRTILAGQEQGVREEYYPDGSLRKKSPYVDDELHGQEVEYHANGKVKRTSTYLFGEKEGWELTYDQNGKVLFKEYYRDGTLY
;
A
#
# COMPACT_ATOMS: atom_id res chain seq x y z
N MET A 1 40.64 28.47 -29.17
CA MET A 1 41.36 28.13 -27.91
C MET A 1 40.39 27.47 -26.95
N LYS A 2 40.83 26.53 -26.08
CA LYS A 2 40.09 25.87 -24.95
C LYS A 2 38.61 25.46 -25.21
N ARG A 3 38.27 24.18 -25.50
CA ARG A 3 38.08 23.03 -24.56
C ARG A 3 36.94 23.25 -23.53
N PHE A 4 35.94 22.40 -23.29
CA PHE A 4 35.35 21.13 -23.85
C PHE A 4 33.81 21.23 -23.58
N SER A 5 32.81 20.64 -24.25
CA SER A 5 32.63 19.47 -25.15
C SER A 5 32.30 18.12 -24.44
N LEU A 6 31.25 17.41 -24.92
CA LEU A 6 30.71 16.14 -24.40
C LEU A 6 31.52 14.91 -24.85
N LEU A 7 31.45 13.77 -24.11
CA LEU A 7 30.94 12.45 -24.59
C LEU A 7 31.22 11.27 -23.61
N CYS A 8 30.46 10.18 -23.78
CA CYS A 8 30.69 8.79 -23.33
C CYS A 8 30.73 8.51 -21.80
N LEU A 9 30.13 7.44 -21.25
CA LEU A 9 29.58 6.17 -21.78
C LEU A 9 30.65 5.17 -22.30
N GLY A 10 31.08 4.28 -21.41
CA GLY A 10 31.93 3.10 -21.67
C GLY A 10 32.00 2.20 -20.43
N ILE A 11 32.29 0.90 -20.53
CA ILE A 11 32.79 0.14 -21.68
C ILE A 11 31.88 -1.09 -21.94
N LEU A 12 31.67 -1.40 -23.22
CA LEU A 12 30.90 -2.56 -23.70
C LEU A 12 31.73 -3.86 -23.67
N ALA A 13 31.05 -5.00 -23.69
CA ALA A 13 31.68 -6.30 -23.89
C ALA A 13 32.38 -6.40 -25.27
N PHE A 14 33.42 -7.21 -25.36
CA PHE A 14 34.00 -7.60 -26.65
C PHE A 14 33.07 -8.59 -27.37
N TYR A 15 32.93 -8.42 -28.68
CA TYR A 15 32.20 -9.36 -29.53
C TYR A 15 32.97 -10.68 -29.68
N SER A 16 32.25 -11.79 -29.53
CA SER A 16 32.49 -13.00 -30.33
C SER A 16 31.14 -13.45 -30.90
N THR A 17 31.13 -13.93 -32.13
CA THR A 17 29.90 -14.20 -32.87
C THR A 17 29.35 -15.58 -32.55
N ASP A 18 28.20 -15.64 -31.85
CA ASP A 18 27.29 -16.77 -32.01
C ASP A 18 25.83 -16.35 -31.82
N SER A 19 24.93 -16.94 -32.61
CA SER A 19 23.57 -16.44 -32.81
C SER A 19 22.54 -17.24 -32.01
N ARG A 20 22.44 -16.98 -30.70
CA ARG A 20 21.27 -17.21 -29.81
C ARG A 20 21.58 -16.72 -28.38
N ALA A 21 21.13 -15.51 -28.04
CA ALA A 21 21.14 -15.00 -26.67
C ALA A 21 19.71 -14.62 -26.26
N ALA A 22 19.34 -14.89 -25.00
CA ALA A 22 17.99 -14.69 -24.49
C ALA A 22 17.69 -13.21 -24.16
N LEU A 23 16.42 -12.90 -23.95
CA LEU A 23 15.99 -11.64 -23.33
C LEU A 23 16.66 -11.50 -21.95
N PHE A 24 17.39 -10.40 -21.74
CA PHE A 24 17.91 -10.04 -20.42
C PHE A 24 16.73 -9.61 -19.53
N GLN A 25 16.27 -10.50 -18.66
CA GLN A 25 15.57 -10.08 -17.44
C GLN A 25 16.55 -9.30 -16.56
N SER A 26 16.05 -8.30 -15.83
CA SER A 26 16.85 -7.57 -14.84
C SER A 26 17.14 -8.44 -13.61
N ASP A 27 18.35 -8.33 -13.07
CA ASP A 27 18.77 -8.97 -11.80
C ASP A 27 18.03 -8.42 -10.55
N THR A 28 16.95 -7.65 -10.73
CA THR A 28 16.13 -6.99 -9.70
C THR A 28 14.67 -6.96 -10.12
N LEU A 29 13.76 -6.94 -9.14
CA LEU A 29 12.35 -6.60 -9.38
C LEU A 29 12.22 -5.20 -10.00
N PRO A 30 11.24 -4.95 -10.88
CA PRO A 30 11.06 -3.65 -11.53
C PRO A 30 10.52 -2.61 -10.53
N LEU A 31 11.04 -1.38 -10.60
CA LEU A 31 10.43 -0.20 -9.96
C LEU A 31 9.59 0.55 -11.00
N ILE A 32 8.28 0.48 -10.87
CA ILE A 32 7.32 0.96 -11.87
C ILE A 32 6.93 2.40 -11.56
N ARG A 33 7.05 3.30 -12.54
CA ARG A 33 6.55 4.68 -12.45
C ARG A 33 5.29 4.80 -13.29
N SER A 34 4.15 4.41 -12.73
CA SER A 34 2.89 4.26 -13.47
C SER A 34 2.47 5.52 -14.24
N GLY A 35 2.69 6.73 -13.71
CA GLY A 35 2.46 7.97 -14.44
C GLY A 35 3.30 8.12 -15.73
N GLU A 36 4.60 7.79 -15.67
CA GLU A 36 5.49 7.79 -16.86
C GLU A 36 5.07 6.68 -17.85
N VAL A 37 4.66 5.52 -17.34
CA VAL A 37 4.19 4.37 -18.13
C VAL A 37 2.88 4.68 -18.86
N ILE A 38 1.91 5.34 -18.21
CA ILE A 38 0.65 5.79 -18.81
C ILE A 38 0.91 6.81 -19.92
N LEU A 39 1.78 7.80 -19.71
CA LEU A 39 2.16 8.76 -20.74
C LEU A 39 2.84 8.08 -21.94
N SER A 40 3.71 7.11 -21.69
CA SER A 40 4.33 6.29 -22.75
C SER A 40 3.29 5.47 -23.54
N GLY A 41 2.33 4.84 -22.87
CA GLY A 41 1.22 4.12 -23.50
C GLY A 41 0.36 5.02 -24.41
N LYS A 42 0.07 6.25 -23.97
CA LYS A 42 -0.67 7.24 -24.77
C LYS A 42 0.08 7.64 -26.05
N SER A 43 1.40 7.82 -26.00
CA SER A 43 2.21 8.09 -27.21
C SER A 43 2.12 6.91 -28.17
N LEU A 44 2.40 5.70 -27.70
CA LEU A 44 2.40 4.48 -28.51
C LEU A 44 1.03 4.23 -29.18
N ARG A 45 -0.08 4.45 -28.45
CA ARG A 45 -1.44 4.38 -29.01
C ARG A 45 -1.69 5.43 -30.09
N THR A 46 -1.23 6.68 -29.87
CA THR A 46 -1.34 7.78 -30.85
C THR A 46 -0.48 7.52 -32.10
N GLU A 47 0.58 6.70 -31.97
CA GLU A 47 1.42 6.21 -33.07
C GLU A 47 0.87 4.91 -33.72
N GLU A 48 -0.37 4.51 -33.41
CA GLU A 48 -1.05 3.26 -33.84
C GLU A 48 -0.32 1.96 -33.42
N LYS A 49 0.65 2.03 -32.50
CA LYS A 49 1.44 0.90 -31.98
C LYS A 49 0.72 0.20 -30.82
N TYR A 50 -0.50 -0.25 -31.08
CA TYR A 50 -1.42 -0.71 -30.04
C TYR A 50 -0.86 -1.83 -29.15
N ASP A 51 -0.21 -2.86 -29.72
CA ASP A 51 0.29 -3.98 -28.91
C ASP A 51 1.41 -3.56 -27.95
N LEU A 52 2.29 -2.63 -28.36
CA LEU A 52 3.30 -2.03 -27.47
C LEU A 52 2.66 -1.15 -26.40
N ALA A 53 1.60 -0.40 -26.73
CA ALA A 53 0.84 0.38 -25.75
C ALA A 53 0.16 -0.53 -24.71
N ILE A 54 -0.42 -1.65 -25.16
CA ILE A 54 -1.06 -2.67 -24.32
C ILE A 54 -0.04 -3.34 -23.40
N GLU A 55 1.08 -3.82 -23.93
CA GLU A 55 2.18 -4.41 -23.14
C GLU A 55 2.68 -3.42 -22.08
N LYS A 56 2.90 -2.16 -22.47
CA LYS A 56 3.39 -1.10 -21.60
C LYS A 56 2.41 -0.77 -20.48
N LEU A 57 1.12 -0.66 -20.76
CA LEU A 57 0.08 -0.39 -19.76
C LEU A 57 -0.17 -1.59 -18.83
N LEU A 58 -0.12 -2.83 -19.35
CA LEU A 58 -0.28 -4.06 -18.56
C LEU A 58 0.89 -4.31 -17.58
N SER A 59 1.99 -3.56 -17.67
CA SER A 59 3.06 -3.63 -16.67
C SER A 59 2.72 -2.96 -15.33
N ILE A 60 1.57 -2.27 -15.21
CA ILE A 60 1.12 -1.63 -13.98
C ILE A 60 0.24 -2.62 -13.18
N PRO A 61 0.62 -2.97 -11.93
CA PRO A 61 -0.12 -3.97 -11.15
C PRO A 61 -1.47 -3.44 -10.66
N ALA A 62 -2.36 -4.37 -10.29
CA ALA A 62 -3.67 -4.04 -9.72
C ALA A 62 -3.62 -3.30 -8.36
N SER A 63 -2.45 -3.28 -7.72
CA SER A 63 -2.16 -2.57 -6.47
C SER A 63 -1.63 -1.14 -6.65
N ASP A 64 -1.42 -0.68 -7.90
CA ASP A 64 -0.93 0.67 -8.18
C ASP A 64 -2.06 1.72 -8.08
N THR A 65 -1.79 2.89 -7.51
CA THR A 65 -2.78 3.96 -7.35
C THR A 65 -3.36 4.46 -8.67
N ASN A 66 -2.60 4.37 -9.78
CA ASN A 66 -3.04 4.71 -11.12
C ASN A 66 -3.63 3.52 -11.89
N TYR A 67 -3.88 2.37 -11.25
CA TYR A 67 -4.41 1.17 -11.94
C TYR A 67 -5.76 1.43 -12.63
N VAL A 68 -6.69 2.16 -12.00
CA VAL A 68 -8.01 2.43 -12.61
C VAL A 68 -7.89 3.40 -13.80
N GLN A 69 -6.95 4.35 -13.75
CA GLN A 69 -6.59 5.16 -14.94
C GLN A 69 -5.94 4.31 -16.03
N THR A 70 -5.11 3.33 -15.65
CA THR A 70 -4.52 2.38 -16.59
C THR A 70 -5.59 1.54 -17.28
N GLN A 71 -6.62 1.10 -16.57
CA GLN A 71 -7.78 0.43 -17.16
C GLN A 71 -8.56 1.34 -18.12
N SER A 72 -8.68 2.64 -17.81
CA SER A 72 -9.41 3.58 -18.68
C SER A 72 -8.68 3.81 -20.01
N GLU A 73 -7.35 3.89 -20.00
CA GLU A 73 -6.53 3.97 -21.22
C GLU A 73 -6.45 2.63 -21.96
N LEU A 74 -6.38 1.49 -21.26
CA LEU A 74 -6.45 0.16 -21.89
C LEU A 74 -7.78 -0.04 -22.63
N LEU A 75 -8.90 0.43 -22.09
CA LEU A 75 -10.20 0.40 -22.79
C LEU A 75 -10.15 1.16 -24.11
N ILE A 76 -9.63 2.40 -24.11
CA ILE A 76 -9.45 3.18 -25.36
C ILE A 76 -8.52 2.43 -26.33
N THR A 77 -7.41 1.89 -25.83
CA THR A 77 -6.43 1.16 -26.65
C THR A 77 -7.04 -0.08 -27.31
N TYR A 78 -7.81 -0.87 -26.57
CA TYR A 78 -8.49 -2.06 -27.11
C TYR A 78 -9.62 -1.71 -28.08
N LEU A 79 -10.32 -0.59 -27.90
CA LEU A 79 -11.34 -0.10 -28.85
C LEU A 79 -10.71 0.30 -30.19
N GLU A 80 -9.63 1.08 -30.16
CA GLU A 80 -8.92 1.51 -31.37
C GLU A 80 -8.25 0.31 -32.09
N ALA A 81 -7.69 -0.63 -31.32
CA ALA A 81 -7.16 -1.91 -31.80
C ALA A 81 -8.24 -2.94 -32.21
N LYS A 82 -9.54 -2.63 -32.05
CA LYS A 82 -10.69 -3.52 -32.35
C LYS A 82 -10.68 -4.86 -31.58
N GLN A 83 -10.02 -4.91 -30.43
CA GLN A 83 -9.92 -6.10 -29.56
C GLN A 83 -11.13 -6.16 -28.61
N TRP A 84 -12.33 -6.32 -29.17
CA TRP A 84 -13.61 -6.07 -28.48
C TRP A 84 -13.79 -6.84 -27.16
N ASP A 85 -13.44 -8.13 -27.10
CA ASP A 85 -13.63 -8.93 -25.88
C ASP A 85 -12.79 -8.39 -24.70
N LYS A 86 -11.59 -7.88 -24.98
CA LYS A 86 -10.73 -7.24 -23.97
C LYS A 86 -11.28 -5.88 -23.56
N ALA A 87 -11.79 -5.10 -24.51
CA ALA A 87 -12.48 -3.84 -24.23
C ALA A 87 -13.74 -4.06 -23.36
N ILE A 88 -14.54 -5.09 -23.64
CA ILE A 88 -15.69 -5.49 -22.82
C ILE A 88 -15.22 -5.86 -21.41
N ALA A 89 -14.25 -6.77 -21.26
CA ALA A 89 -13.78 -7.22 -19.95
C ALA A 89 -13.24 -6.07 -19.07
N VAL A 90 -12.48 -5.14 -19.65
CA VAL A 90 -11.97 -3.95 -18.95
C VAL A 90 -13.10 -2.97 -18.61
N GLY A 91 -14.03 -2.72 -19.55
CA GLY A 91 -15.18 -1.84 -19.33
C GLY A 91 -16.13 -2.36 -18.25
N GLU A 92 -16.43 -3.65 -18.24
CA GLU A 92 -17.29 -4.30 -17.24
C GLU A 92 -16.66 -4.33 -15.84
N LYS A 93 -15.33 -4.24 -15.72
CA LYS A 93 -14.67 -3.97 -14.43
C LYS A 93 -14.78 -2.49 -14.09
N GLY A 94 -14.37 -1.61 -15.00
CA GLY A 94 -14.27 -0.17 -14.76
C GLY A 94 -15.57 0.54 -14.37
N ILE A 95 -16.75 0.08 -14.82
CA ILE A 95 -18.04 0.63 -14.36
C ILE A 95 -18.40 0.26 -12.90
N LYS A 96 -17.74 -0.75 -12.31
CA LYS A 96 -17.98 -1.23 -10.94
C LYS A 96 -17.06 -0.57 -9.91
N GLU A 97 -15.85 -0.18 -10.32
CA GLU A 97 -14.90 0.53 -9.47
C GLU A 97 -15.37 1.99 -9.21
N PRO A 98 -15.16 2.55 -8.00
CA PRO A 98 -15.20 4.00 -7.80
C PRO A 98 -14.15 4.68 -8.68
N SER A 99 -14.53 5.63 -9.53
CA SER A 99 -13.57 6.28 -10.43
C SER A 99 -14.07 7.56 -11.08
N ALA A 100 -13.18 8.56 -11.16
CA ALA A 100 -13.34 9.72 -12.03
C ALA A 100 -13.41 9.40 -13.54
N HIS A 101 -13.22 8.14 -13.95
CA HIS A 101 -13.33 7.68 -15.34
C HIS A 101 -14.65 6.93 -15.64
N LYS A 102 -15.60 6.87 -14.70
CA LYS A 102 -16.79 6.01 -14.79
C LYS A 102 -17.71 6.30 -15.98
N ALA A 103 -17.93 7.57 -16.33
CA ALA A 103 -18.64 7.95 -17.56
C ALA A 103 -17.93 7.45 -18.84
N LEU A 104 -16.60 7.51 -18.88
CA LEU A 104 -15.79 6.98 -19.99
C LEU A 104 -15.90 5.45 -20.08
N PHE A 105 -15.93 4.74 -18.95
CA PHE A 105 -16.14 3.28 -18.94
C PHE A 105 -17.52 2.91 -19.52
N TYR A 106 -18.60 3.65 -19.23
CA TYR A 106 -19.91 3.43 -19.87
C TYR A 106 -19.90 3.70 -21.38
N VAL A 107 -19.26 4.79 -21.84
CA VAL A 107 -19.11 5.08 -23.27
C VAL A 107 -18.33 3.96 -23.97
N GLY A 108 -17.16 3.60 -23.44
CA GLY A 108 -16.28 2.62 -24.05
C GLY A 108 -16.84 1.19 -24.03
N LEU A 109 -17.51 0.78 -22.95
CA LEU A 109 -18.14 -0.55 -22.87
C LEU A 109 -19.31 -0.68 -23.86
N GLY A 110 -20.16 0.34 -23.98
CA GLY A 110 -21.25 0.32 -24.97
C GLY A 110 -20.71 0.30 -26.40
N ASN A 111 -19.63 1.04 -26.67
CA ASN A 111 -18.94 1.02 -27.96
C ASN A 111 -18.29 -0.35 -28.25
N ALA A 112 -17.69 -1.00 -27.25
CA ALA A 112 -17.12 -2.34 -27.39
C ALA A 112 -18.21 -3.37 -27.71
N TYR A 113 -19.35 -3.31 -27.01
CA TYR A 113 -20.51 -4.16 -27.31
C TYR A 113 -21.10 -3.88 -28.70
N SER A 114 -21.09 -2.64 -29.17
CA SER A 114 -21.52 -2.28 -30.54
C SER A 114 -20.55 -2.82 -31.61
N GLY A 115 -19.26 -2.80 -31.34
CA GLY A 115 -18.20 -3.36 -32.20
C GLY A 115 -18.23 -4.90 -32.27
N ALA A 116 -18.61 -5.56 -31.18
CA ALA A 116 -18.83 -7.00 -31.09
C ALA A 116 -20.26 -7.44 -31.52
N ASP A 117 -20.99 -6.59 -32.25
CA ASP A 117 -22.38 -6.77 -32.72
C ASP A 117 -23.45 -7.10 -31.65
N GLN A 118 -23.11 -7.01 -30.36
CA GLN A 118 -23.99 -7.19 -29.21
C GLN A 118 -24.82 -5.92 -28.92
N THR A 119 -25.56 -5.46 -29.93
CA THR A 119 -26.23 -4.15 -29.93
C THR A 119 -27.28 -3.97 -28.82
N GLU A 120 -27.92 -5.05 -28.34
CA GLU A 120 -28.83 -5.02 -27.19
C GLU A 120 -28.10 -4.60 -25.91
N LYS A 121 -26.94 -5.19 -25.65
CA LYS A 121 -26.11 -4.84 -24.49
C LYS A 121 -25.58 -3.42 -24.62
N ALA A 122 -25.15 -3.00 -25.82
CA ALA A 122 -24.71 -1.63 -26.06
C ALA A 122 -25.81 -0.60 -25.72
N VAL A 123 -27.05 -0.82 -26.17
CA VAL A 123 -28.21 0.02 -25.80
C VAL A 123 -28.43 0.02 -24.28
N ALA A 124 -28.36 -1.14 -23.63
CA ALA A 124 -28.53 -1.24 -22.18
C ALA A 124 -27.43 -0.50 -21.40
N THR A 125 -26.15 -0.67 -21.78
CA THR A 125 -25.00 -0.01 -21.15
C THR A 125 -25.07 1.51 -21.29
N HIS A 126 -25.38 2.06 -22.48
CA HIS A 126 -25.51 3.50 -22.64
C HIS A 126 -26.72 4.05 -21.86
N LYS A 127 -27.87 3.35 -21.85
CA LYS A 127 -29.04 3.75 -21.06
C LYS A 127 -28.79 3.68 -19.55
N GLU A 128 -27.97 2.75 -19.06
CA GLU A 128 -27.55 2.72 -17.65
C GLU A 128 -26.62 3.89 -17.32
N GLY A 129 -25.65 4.17 -18.19
CA GLY A 129 -24.78 5.33 -18.06
C GLY A 129 -25.57 6.64 -18.02
N LEU A 130 -26.60 6.81 -18.85
CA LEU A 130 -27.45 8.00 -18.88
C LEU A 130 -28.32 8.20 -17.62
N LYS A 131 -28.54 7.17 -16.80
CA LYS A 131 -29.18 7.36 -15.47
C LYS A 131 -28.26 8.09 -14.49
N GLN A 132 -26.95 7.94 -14.67
CA GLN A 132 -25.92 8.53 -13.81
C GLN A 132 -25.41 9.86 -14.40
N TYR A 133 -25.25 9.91 -15.73
CA TYR A 133 -24.75 11.06 -16.49
C TYR A 133 -25.76 11.54 -17.56
N PRO A 134 -26.96 12.04 -17.18
CA PRO A 134 -28.04 12.41 -18.10
C PRO A 134 -27.75 13.64 -19.00
N TYR A 135 -26.53 14.18 -18.92
CA TYR A 135 -26.06 15.32 -19.71
C TYR A 135 -24.74 15.02 -20.44
N ASP A 136 -24.33 13.74 -20.53
CA ASP A 136 -23.18 13.32 -21.33
C ASP A 136 -23.57 13.16 -22.81
N TYR A 137 -23.10 14.09 -23.64
CA TYR A 137 -23.40 14.11 -25.08
C TYR A 137 -22.81 12.90 -25.85
N LEU A 138 -21.77 12.24 -25.34
CA LEU A 138 -21.20 11.04 -25.97
C LEU A 138 -22.07 9.81 -25.67
N LEU A 139 -22.65 9.68 -24.47
CA LEU A 139 -23.59 8.60 -24.19
C LEU A 139 -24.84 8.69 -25.08
N HIS A 140 -25.43 9.88 -25.21
CA HIS A 140 -26.53 10.12 -26.16
C HIS A 140 -26.13 9.86 -27.61
N TYR A 141 -24.97 10.37 -28.06
CA TYR A 141 -24.49 10.15 -29.43
C TYR A 141 -24.28 8.67 -29.75
N ASN A 142 -23.54 7.93 -28.91
CA ASN A 142 -23.25 6.53 -29.18
C ASN A 142 -24.51 5.66 -29.06
N LEU A 143 -25.42 5.95 -28.13
CA LEU A 143 -26.75 5.33 -28.09
C LEU A 143 -27.51 5.56 -29.40
N GLY A 144 -27.52 6.79 -29.91
CA GLY A 144 -28.11 7.13 -31.22
C GLY A 144 -27.49 6.35 -32.38
N VAL A 145 -26.16 6.20 -32.41
CA VAL A 145 -25.44 5.37 -33.42
C VAL A 145 -25.86 3.90 -33.33
N VAL A 146 -25.95 3.33 -32.13
CA VAL A 146 -26.36 1.92 -31.94
C VAL A 146 -27.83 1.70 -32.32
N LEU A 147 -28.72 2.64 -31.99
CA LEU A 147 -30.12 2.59 -32.41
C LEU A 147 -30.27 2.70 -33.94
N ALA A 148 -29.46 3.53 -34.60
CA ALA A 148 -29.44 3.61 -36.07
C ALA A 148 -28.93 2.30 -36.72
N LYS A 149 -27.94 1.62 -36.10
CA LYS A 149 -27.48 0.28 -36.49
C LYS A 149 -28.55 -0.81 -36.32
N ARG A 150 -29.56 -0.57 -35.48
CA ARG A 150 -30.75 -1.43 -35.27
C ARG A 150 -31.97 -0.99 -36.11
N GLU A 151 -31.81 -0.03 -37.02
CA GLU A 151 -32.89 0.62 -37.79
C GLU A 151 -33.97 1.33 -36.94
N GLU A 152 -33.72 1.57 -35.65
CA GLU A 152 -34.62 2.29 -34.73
C GLU A 152 -34.51 3.81 -34.93
N TYR A 153 -34.62 4.27 -36.18
CA TYR A 153 -34.26 5.62 -36.60
C TYR A 153 -34.97 6.73 -35.83
N ALA A 154 -36.24 6.53 -35.43
CA ALA A 154 -36.98 7.53 -34.66
C ALA A 154 -36.35 7.77 -33.26
N ALA A 155 -35.92 6.71 -32.58
CA ALA A 155 -35.22 6.81 -31.30
C ALA A 155 -33.79 7.34 -31.52
N ALA A 156 -33.09 6.85 -32.55
CA ALA A 156 -31.75 7.32 -32.92
C ALA A 156 -31.71 8.83 -33.18
N ILE A 157 -32.72 9.38 -33.88
CA ILE A 157 -32.86 10.82 -34.12
C ILE A 157 -33.03 11.57 -32.80
N GLY A 158 -33.86 11.10 -31.88
CA GLY A 158 -34.07 11.76 -30.58
C GLY A 158 -32.78 11.87 -29.76
N GLU A 159 -32.01 10.78 -29.69
CA GLU A 159 -30.72 10.73 -28.97
C GLU A 159 -29.64 11.59 -29.66
N LEU A 160 -29.56 11.58 -30.99
CA LEU A 160 -28.63 12.43 -31.75
C LEU A 160 -28.98 13.93 -31.63
N GLN A 161 -30.28 14.26 -31.61
CA GLN A 161 -30.73 15.63 -31.33
C GLN A 161 -30.33 16.05 -29.91
N GLU A 162 -30.46 15.16 -28.92
CA GLU A 162 -30.08 15.45 -27.54
C GLU A 162 -28.56 15.64 -27.37
N ALA A 163 -27.76 14.81 -28.05
CA ALA A 163 -26.31 15.03 -28.14
C ALA A 163 -25.96 16.42 -28.72
N ILE A 164 -26.72 16.91 -29.71
CA ILE A 164 -26.56 18.26 -30.26
C ILE A 164 -27.08 19.34 -29.29
N ARG A 165 -28.18 19.12 -28.54
CA ARG A 165 -28.63 20.06 -27.49
C ARG A 165 -27.60 20.25 -26.38
N LEU A 166 -26.81 19.22 -26.07
CA LEU A 166 -25.76 19.27 -25.06
C LEU A 166 -24.44 19.83 -25.62
N ASN A 167 -24.04 19.38 -26.82
CA ASN A 167 -22.81 19.83 -27.48
C ASN A 167 -22.99 20.02 -29.01
N PRO A 168 -23.50 21.19 -29.46
CA PRO A 168 -23.71 21.49 -30.87
C PRO A 168 -22.41 21.85 -31.62
N PHE A 169 -21.26 21.68 -30.96
CA PHE A 169 -19.93 21.70 -31.58
C PHE A 169 -19.42 20.28 -31.87
N TYR A 170 -20.12 19.23 -31.43
CA TYR A 170 -19.75 17.84 -31.69
C TYR A 170 -20.21 17.39 -33.09
N GLY A 171 -19.43 17.76 -34.10
CA GLY A 171 -19.74 17.55 -35.52
C GLY A 171 -20.29 16.16 -35.87
N ASN A 172 -19.74 15.09 -35.28
CA ASN A 172 -20.16 13.72 -35.62
C ASN A 172 -21.66 13.46 -35.38
N ALA A 173 -22.30 14.11 -34.40
CA ALA A 173 -23.75 13.98 -34.20
C ALA A 173 -24.54 14.60 -35.36
N HIS A 174 -24.09 15.72 -35.92
CA HIS A 174 -24.67 16.34 -37.12
C HIS A 174 -24.46 15.47 -38.36
N LEU A 175 -23.29 14.84 -38.51
CA LEU A 175 -23.01 13.90 -39.60
C LEU A 175 -23.93 12.66 -39.55
N PHE A 176 -24.06 12.02 -38.40
CA PHE A 176 -24.94 10.86 -38.24
C PHE A 176 -26.42 11.22 -38.40
N LEU A 177 -26.87 12.35 -37.83
CA LEU A 177 -28.25 12.84 -38.02
C LEU A 177 -28.51 13.16 -39.50
N GLY A 178 -27.55 13.79 -40.18
CA GLY A 178 -27.60 14.06 -41.62
C GLY A 178 -27.75 12.78 -42.44
N ASN A 179 -26.93 11.77 -42.18
CA ASN A 179 -26.99 10.48 -42.88
C ASN A 179 -28.36 9.80 -42.71
N ILE A 180 -28.92 9.77 -41.49
CA ILE A 180 -30.27 9.21 -41.24
C ILE A 180 -31.35 10.01 -42.01
N MET A 181 -31.23 11.33 -42.08
CA MET A 181 -32.15 12.15 -42.90
C MET A 181 -32.06 11.82 -44.39
N ILE A 182 -30.89 11.48 -44.94
CA ILE A 182 -30.78 11.03 -46.34
C ILE A 182 -31.42 9.64 -46.52
N MET A 183 -31.20 8.70 -45.60
CA MET A 183 -31.82 7.37 -45.64
C MET A 183 -33.37 7.46 -45.59
N GLN A 184 -33.90 8.46 -44.88
CA GLN A 184 -35.33 8.79 -44.86
C GLN A 184 -35.82 9.63 -46.05
N GLY A 185 -34.94 10.02 -46.97
CA GLY A 185 -35.25 10.81 -48.17
C GLY A 185 -35.46 12.31 -47.93
N LYS A 186 -35.21 12.82 -46.72
CA LYS A 186 -35.45 14.20 -46.25
C LYS A 186 -34.25 15.10 -46.59
N LYS A 187 -34.13 15.46 -47.87
CA LYS A 187 -32.95 16.14 -48.44
C LYS A 187 -32.65 17.47 -47.77
N ALA A 188 -33.64 18.29 -47.49
CA ALA A 188 -33.47 19.60 -46.86
C ALA A 188 -32.86 19.46 -45.45
N LYS A 189 -33.41 18.57 -44.60
CA LYS A 189 -32.89 18.31 -43.25
C LYS A 189 -31.47 17.73 -43.28
N ALA A 190 -31.22 16.78 -44.20
CA ALA A 190 -29.86 16.27 -44.43
C ALA A 190 -28.87 17.37 -44.83
N THR A 191 -29.25 18.24 -45.76
CA THR A 191 -28.43 19.38 -46.21
C THR A 191 -28.08 20.32 -45.06
N LEU A 192 -29.03 20.70 -44.20
CA LEU A 192 -28.74 21.56 -43.05
C LEU A 192 -27.74 20.89 -42.09
N ALA A 193 -27.96 19.63 -41.72
CA ALA A 193 -27.10 18.90 -40.79
C ALA A 193 -25.68 18.65 -41.34
N LEU A 194 -25.55 18.21 -42.60
CA LEU A 194 -24.24 18.01 -43.22
C LEU A 194 -23.48 19.34 -43.43
N SER A 195 -24.19 20.44 -43.69
CA SER A 195 -23.53 21.74 -43.85
C SER A 195 -23.07 22.31 -42.49
N THR A 196 -23.76 22.02 -41.38
CA THR A 196 -23.24 22.27 -40.02
C THR A 196 -22.03 21.39 -39.70
N TYR A 197 -22.04 20.11 -40.08
CA TYR A 197 -20.84 19.26 -39.93
C TYR A 197 -19.64 19.86 -40.67
N LEU A 198 -19.82 20.28 -41.93
CA LEU A 198 -18.75 20.90 -42.73
C LEU A 198 -18.35 22.29 -42.20
N ALA A 199 -19.22 23.01 -41.47
CA ALA A 199 -18.81 24.23 -40.77
C ALA A 199 -17.83 23.94 -39.63
N LEU A 200 -18.04 22.83 -38.91
CA LEU A 200 -17.19 22.37 -37.80
C LEU A 200 -15.95 21.59 -38.28
N GLN A 201 -16.02 20.94 -39.45
CA GLN A 201 -14.98 20.08 -40.03
C GLN A 201 -14.79 20.37 -41.54
N PRO A 202 -14.36 21.59 -41.92
CA PRO A 202 -14.36 22.09 -43.31
C PRO A 202 -13.36 21.40 -44.24
N THR A 203 -12.44 20.60 -43.69
CA THR A 203 -11.45 19.81 -44.43
C THR A 203 -11.97 18.45 -44.92
N ASN A 204 -13.17 18.01 -44.50
CA ASN A 204 -13.71 16.71 -44.90
C ASN A 204 -14.34 16.73 -46.32
N ASN A 205 -13.50 16.55 -47.34
CA ASN A 205 -13.94 16.46 -48.74
C ASN A 205 -14.96 15.34 -48.99
N ALA A 206 -14.91 14.21 -48.27
CA ALA A 206 -15.82 13.10 -48.51
C ALA A 206 -17.28 13.47 -48.18
N VAL A 207 -17.51 14.20 -47.08
CA VAL A 207 -18.84 14.69 -46.72
C VAL A 207 -19.28 15.86 -47.62
N LEU A 208 -18.34 16.69 -48.11
CA LEU A 208 -18.65 17.71 -49.12
C LEU A 208 -19.08 17.09 -50.46
N VAL A 209 -18.41 16.03 -50.92
CA VAL A 209 -18.80 15.27 -52.12
C VAL A 209 -20.15 14.60 -51.94
N LEU A 210 -20.44 14.02 -50.77
CA LEU A 210 -21.75 13.48 -50.42
C LEU A 210 -22.85 14.56 -50.52
N LEU A 211 -22.65 15.71 -49.87
CA LEU A 211 -23.58 16.84 -49.91
C LEU A 211 -23.78 17.38 -51.34
N ASN A 212 -22.71 17.50 -52.13
CA ASN A 212 -22.80 17.93 -53.53
C ASN A 212 -23.55 16.92 -54.42
N ASN A 213 -23.40 15.62 -54.15
CA ASN A 213 -24.18 14.59 -54.86
C ASN A 213 -25.66 14.62 -54.43
N LEU A 214 -25.95 14.88 -53.15
CA LEU A 214 -27.32 15.05 -52.64
C LEU A 214 -28.03 16.22 -53.32
N MET A 215 -27.33 17.36 -53.42
CA MET A 215 -27.86 18.61 -53.97
C MET A 215 -28.02 18.60 -55.50
N LYS A 216 -27.25 17.76 -56.22
CA LYS A 216 -27.48 17.47 -57.66
C LYS A 216 -28.46 16.31 -57.91
N ASN A 217 -29.15 15.85 -56.87
CA ASN A 217 -30.12 14.74 -56.88
C ASN A 217 -29.55 13.36 -57.32
N ALA A 218 -28.24 13.16 -57.23
CA ALA A 218 -27.54 11.96 -57.70
C ALA A 218 -26.99 11.12 -56.53
N VAL A 219 -27.84 10.81 -55.55
CA VAL A 219 -27.57 9.79 -54.52
C VAL A 219 -28.76 8.85 -54.44
N THR A 220 -28.46 7.56 -54.54
CA THR A 220 -29.38 6.44 -54.43
C THR A 220 -28.83 5.49 -53.36
N TYR A 221 -29.66 5.11 -52.40
CA TYR A 221 -29.27 4.19 -51.33
C TYR A 221 -30.00 2.87 -51.50
N GLU A 222 -29.22 1.80 -51.62
CA GLU A 222 -29.67 0.48 -51.22
C GLU A 222 -30.13 0.56 -49.75
N ASN A 223 -31.27 -0.04 -49.43
CA ASN A 223 -31.92 0.02 -48.12
C ASN A 223 -32.36 1.42 -47.63
N SER A 224 -32.65 2.37 -48.54
CA SER A 224 -33.42 3.57 -48.15
C SER A 224 -34.79 3.20 -47.59
N GLN A 225 -35.23 3.93 -46.55
CA GLN A 225 -36.57 3.82 -45.96
C GLN A 225 -37.26 5.18 -46.00
N PRO A 226 -37.85 5.59 -47.15
CA PRO A 226 -38.43 6.92 -47.32
C PRO A 226 -39.55 7.18 -46.31
N ALA A 227 -39.36 8.19 -45.45
CA ALA A 227 -40.34 8.59 -44.46
C ALA A 227 -41.00 9.90 -44.90
N ASN A 228 -42.34 9.95 -44.86
CA ASN A 228 -43.08 11.17 -45.18
C ASN A 228 -42.56 12.35 -44.34
N GLU A 229 -42.27 13.47 -45.00
CA GLU A 229 -41.97 14.72 -44.32
C GLU A 229 -43.27 15.35 -43.81
N THR A 230 -43.34 15.55 -42.50
CA THR A 230 -44.53 16.01 -41.78
C THR A 230 -44.59 17.53 -41.64
N LEU A 231 -43.45 18.21 -41.74
CA LEU A 231 -43.37 19.67 -41.71
C LEU A 231 -43.51 20.23 -43.13
N ALA A 232 -44.56 21.02 -43.38
CA ALA A 232 -44.90 21.56 -44.70
C ALA A 232 -43.72 22.32 -45.35
N ALA A 233 -43.07 23.20 -44.58
CA ALA A 233 -41.89 23.95 -45.03
C ALA A 233 -40.72 23.06 -45.50
N PHE A 234 -40.45 21.96 -44.80
CA PHE A 234 -39.38 21.04 -45.20
C PHE A 234 -39.76 20.22 -46.44
N LYS A 235 -41.05 19.92 -46.62
CA LYS A 235 -41.57 19.29 -47.85
C LYS A 235 -41.41 20.22 -49.07
N GLU A 236 -41.62 21.51 -48.90
CA GLU A 236 -41.40 22.52 -49.95
C GLU A 236 -39.91 22.69 -50.30
N LEU A 237 -39.04 22.81 -49.29
CA LEU A 237 -37.58 22.79 -49.50
C LEU A 237 -37.10 21.52 -50.21
N ASP A 238 -37.67 20.36 -49.86
CA ASP A 238 -37.36 19.09 -50.52
C ASP A 238 -37.76 19.08 -52.00
N LEU A 239 -38.93 19.63 -52.34
CA LEU A 239 -39.37 19.80 -53.73
C LEU A 239 -38.48 20.80 -54.49
N LEU A 240 -38.07 21.88 -53.83
CA LEU A 240 -37.19 22.90 -54.40
C LEU A 240 -35.82 22.30 -54.77
N ILE A 241 -35.18 21.54 -53.85
CA ILE A 241 -33.94 20.81 -54.14
C ILE A 241 -34.16 19.82 -55.29
N LYS A 242 -35.26 19.03 -55.27
CA LYS A 242 -35.59 18.04 -56.31
C LYS A 242 -35.85 18.66 -57.69
N SER A 243 -36.28 19.92 -57.76
CA SER A 243 -36.53 20.63 -59.03
C SER A 243 -35.28 20.98 -59.84
N ASN A 244 -34.09 20.98 -59.21
CA ASN A 244 -32.84 21.51 -59.76
C ASN A 244 -32.90 23.01 -60.18
N ALA A 245 -33.85 23.80 -59.68
CA ALA A 245 -34.03 25.21 -60.10
C ALA A 245 -32.77 26.08 -59.99
N ALA A 246 -31.96 25.91 -58.94
CA ALA A 246 -30.69 26.65 -58.79
C ALA A 246 -29.60 26.27 -59.82
N LEU A 247 -29.79 25.16 -60.55
CA LEU A 247 -28.85 24.66 -61.55
C LEU A 247 -29.19 25.12 -62.98
N ASP A 248 -30.34 25.78 -63.18
CA ASP A 248 -30.65 26.43 -64.47
C ASP A 248 -29.73 27.63 -64.72
N LYS A 249 -29.39 27.87 -65.99
CA LYS A 249 -28.48 28.95 -66.41
C LYS A 249 -29.00 30.37 -66.09
N LYS A 250 -30.28 30.52 -65.76
CA LYS A 250 -30.91 31.78 -65.33
C LYS A 250 -30.74 32.07 -63.84
N PHE A 251 -30.39 31.08 -63.00
CA PHE A 251 -30.19 31.31 -61.57
C PHE A 251 -28.95 32.18 -61.33
N LYS A 252 -29.14 33.31 -60.65
CA LYS A 252 -28.09 34.31 -60.37
C LYS A 252 -27.53 34.12 -58.97
N SER A 253 -26.75 33.06 -58.79
CA SER A 253 -26.00 32.80 -57.55
C SER A 253 -25.07 33.97 -57.20
N SER A 254 -25.00 34.36 -55.92
CA SER A 254 -23.99 35.28 -55.42
C SER A 254 -22.61 34.62 -55.30
N VAL A 255 -22.55 33.29 -55.31
CA VAL A 255 -21.32 32.51 -55.18
C VAL A 255 -20.71 32.28 -56.57
N ALA A 256 -19.57 32.95 -56.84
CA ALA A 256 -18.88 32.83 -58.13
C ALA A 256 -18.38 31.40 -58.45
N PHE A 257 -18.14 30.57 -57.44
CA PHE A 257 -17.77 29.15 -57.60
C PHE A 257 -18.97 28.28 -57.98
N LYS A 258 -19.09 27.94 -59.26
CA LYS A 258 -20.21 27.16 -59.81
C LYS A 258 -20.10 25.67 -59.51
N ALA A 259 -20.63 25.27 -58.35
CA ALA A 259 -20.87 23.88 -58.00
C ALA A 259 -22.34 23.67 -57.56
N PRO A 260 -22.94 22.48 -57.81
CA PRO A 260 -24.31 22.19 -57.40
C PRO A 260 -24.57 22.41 -55.91
N VAL A 261 -23.63 22.03 -55.04
CA VAL A 261 -23.71 22.33 -53.60
C VAL A 261 -23.85 23.82 -53.32
N ALA A 262 -23.05 24.68 -53.95
CA ALA A 262 -23.06 26.12 -53.69
C ALA A 262 -24.38 26.76 -54.14
N GLN A 263 -24.80 26.48 -55.38
CA GLN A 263 -26.00 27.08 -55.97
C GLN A 263 -27.29 26.62 -55.26
N GLN A 264 -27.43 25.31 -55.01
CA GLN A 264 -28.61 24.78 -54.32
C GLN A 264 -28.62 25.13 -52.83
N LEU A 265 -27.47 25.23 -52.16
CA LEU A 265 -27.43 25.62 -50.75
C LEU A 265 -27.78 27.10 -50.59
N GLU A 266 -27.31 27.97 -51.50
CA GLU A 266 -27.76 29.37 -51.55
C GLU A 266 -29.29 29.46 -51.68
N LEU A 267 -29.89 28.74 -52.64
CA LEU A 267 -31.34 28.72 -52.82
C LEU A 267 -32.08 28.17 -51.58
N VAL A 268 -31.54 27.15 -50.91
CA VAL A 268 -32.11 26.61 -49.65
C VAL A 268 -32.03 27.63 -48.52
N LEU A 269 -30.90 28.34 -48.37
CA LEU A 269 -30.73 29.39 -47.35
C LEU A 269 -31.65 30.60 -47.59
N GLU A 270 -31.92 30.93 -48.85
CA GLU A 270 -32.88 31.96 -49.26
C GLU A 270 -34.35 31.55 -49.07
N SER A 271 -34.64 30.25 -49.17
CA SER A 271 -36.00 29.70 -49.11
C SER A 271 -36.35 29.07 -47.76
N LEU A 272 -35.54 29.32 -46.72
CA LEU A 272 -35.84 28.84 -45.36
C LEU A 272 -37.20 29.40 -44.89
N PRO A 273 -38.02 28.60 -44.18
CA PRO A 273 -39.25 29.10 -43.59
C PRO A 273 -38.96 30.19 -42.55
N ALA A 274 -39.94 31.07 -42.35
CA ALA A 274 -40.00 31.86 -41.13
C ALA A 274 -40.04 30.92 -39.90
N ALA A 275 -39.45 31.35 -38.79
CA ALA A 275 -39.42 30.55 -37.57
C ALA A 275 -40.84 30.35 -36.99
N GLU A 276 -41.45 29.21 -37.29
CA GLU A 276 -42.73 28.80 -36.73
C GLU A 276 -42.61 28.53 -35.23
N LYS A 277 -43.67 28.84 -34.46
CA LYS A 277 -43.71 28.53 -33.02
C LYS A 277 -44.08 27.06 -32.82
N GLY A 278 -43.11 26.23 -32.45
CA GLY A 278 -43.33 24.82 -32.12
C GLY A 278 -42.14 24.14 -31.46
N ASP A 279 -42.34 22.88 -31.06
CA ASP A 279 -41.37 22.08 -30.30
C ASP A 279 -40.43 21.22 -31.18
N ASP A 280 -40.48 21.37 -32.51
CA ASP A 280 -39.60 20.60 -33.41
C ASP A 280 -38.15 21.14 -33.41
N PHE A 281 -37.21 20.24 -33.20
CA PHE A 281 -35.78 20.53 -33.13
C PHE A 281 -35.20 21.22 -34.38
N TRP A 282 -35.68 20.91 -35.59
CA TRP A 282 -35.15 21.53 -36.81
C TRP A 282 -35.57 22.99 -36.93
N LEU A 283 -36.78 23.31 -36.48
CA LEU A 283 -37.32 24.67 -36.41
C LEU A 283 -36.71 25.48 -35.25
N GLN A 284 -36.30 24.83 -34.16
CA GLN A 284 -35.64 25.48 -33.01
C GLN A 284 -34.12 25.68 -33.19
N PHE A 285 -33.42 24.78 -33.89
CA PHE A 285 -31.95 24.79 -34.00
C PHE A 285 -31.44 25.23 -35.37
N TYR A 286 -31.71 24.42 -36.40
CA TYR A 286 -31.07 24.61 -37.71
C TYR A 286 -31.65 25.79 -38.48
N VAL A 287 -32.97 25.96 -38.51
CA VAL A 287 -33.61 27.06 -39.24
C VAL A 287 -33.17 28.44 -38.70
N PRO A 288 -33.18 28.72 -37.38
CA PRO A 288 -32.77 30.04 -36.87
C PRO A 288 -31.29 30.35 -37.14
N LEU A 289 -30.39 29.37 -36.95
CA LEU A 289 -28.96 29.49 -37.25
C LEU A 289 -28.74 29.93 -38.70
N PHE A 290 -29.33 29.19 -39.65
CA PHE A 290 -29.12 29.45 -41.07
C PHE A 290 -29.89 30.68 -41.59
N ALA A 291 -31.06 30.97 -41.03
CA ALA A 291 -31.80 32.20 -41.33
C ALA A 291 -31.01 33.44 -40.91
N LYS A 292 -30.39 33.45 -39.72
CA LYS A 292 -29.52 34.55 -39.27
C LYS A 292 -28.26 34.70 -40.12
N ILE A 293 -27.62 33.59 -40.53
CA ILE A 293 -26.48 33.61 -41.47
C ILE A 293 -26.88 34.29 -42.79
N ASN A 294 -28.07 34.01 -43.33
CA ASN A 294 -28.57 34.67 -44.52
C ASN A 294 -28.89 36.16 -44.27
N GLN A 295 -29.67 36.48 -43.23
CA GLN A 295 -30.10 37.84 -42.88
C GLN A 295 -28.93 38.80 -42.62
N GLN A 296 -27.82 38.32 -42.05
CA GLN A 296 -26.60 39.10 -41.82
C GLN A 296 -25.70 39.23 -43.06
N GLY A 297 -26.11 38.68 -44.22
CA GLY A 297 -25.33 38.70 -45.47
C GLY A 297 -24.14 37.74 -45.47
N LEU A 298 -24.09 36.77 -44.54
CA LEU A 298 -22.94 35.89 -44.32
C LEU A 298 -23.04 34.55 -45.08
N LYS A 299 -24.10 34.34 -45.88
CA LYS A 299 -24.30 33.12 -46.69
C LYS A 299 -23.12 32.79 -47.60
N GLU A 300 -22.49 33.79 -48.23
CA GLU A 300 -21.34 33.58 -49.12
C GLU A 300 -20.12 33.08 -48.32
N ALA A 301 -19.83 33.71 -47.17
CA ALA A 301 -18.74 33.30 -46.27
C ALA A 301 -18.93 31.88 -45.73
N PHE A 302 -20.15 31.52 -45.36
CA PHE A 302 -20.50 30.16 -44.96
C PHE A 302 -20.29 29.14 -46.10
N ILE A 303 -20.74 29.44 -47.32
CA ILE A 303 -20.59 28.53 -48.47
C ILE A 303 -19.11 28.33 -48.84
N TYR A 304 -18.30 29.39 -48.91
CA TYR A 304 -16.86 29.23 -49.17
C TYR A 304 -16.08 28.57 -48.01
N HIS A 305 -16.55 28.71 -46.77
CA HIS A 305 -15.98 27.99 -45.62
C HIS A 305 -16.19 26.47 -45.75
N ILE A 306 -17.40 25.99 -46.02
CA ILE A 306 -17.65 24.55 -46.21
C ILE A 306 -16.99 23.97 -47.47
N LEU A 307 -16.67 24.82 -48.46
CA LEU A 307 -15.91 24.47 -49.66
C LEU A 307 -14.38 24.39 -49.41
N SER A 308 -13.86 24.67 -48.21
CA SER A 308 -12.40 24.76 -47.97
C SER A 308 -11.60 23.49 -48.27
N SER A 309 -12.27 22.34 -48.33
CA SER A 309 -11.68 21.05 -48.72
C SER A 309 -11.49 20.86 -50.22
N VAL A 310 -12.02 21.75 -51.06
CA VAL A 310 -11.82 21.73 -52.52
C VAL A 310 -10.44 22.29 -52.87
N ASP A 311 -9.68 21.58 -53.70
CA ASP A 311 -8.41 22.08 -54.28
C ASP A 311 -8.65 23.04 -55.47
N ASP A 312 -9.45 24.08 -55.24
CA ASP A 312 -9.68 25.15 -56.21
C ASP A 312 -8.92 26.44 -55.83
N LYS A 313 -8.31 27.07 -56.84
CA LYS A 313 -7.59 28.33 -56.71
C LYS A 313 -8.54 29.51 -56.45
N GLY A 314 -9.78 29.45 -56.95
CA GLY A 314 -10.83 30.44 -56.68
C GLY A 314 -11.25 30.41 -55.21
N VAL A 315 -11.70 29.27 -54.70
CA VAL A 315 -12.09 29.06 -53.29
C VAL A 315 -10.96 29.45 -52.33
N LYS A 316 -9.74 28.94 -52.56
CA LYS A 316 -8.57 29.26 -51.71
C LYS A 316 -8.21 30.75 -51.73
N LYS A 317 -8.36 31.43 -52.88
CA LYS A 317 -8.20 32.89 -52.97
C LYS A 317 -9.33 33.62 -52.24
N TRP A 318 -10.58 33.20 -52.41
CA TRP A 318 -11.73 33.83 -51.76
C TRP A 318 -11.60 33.80 -50.24
N ASN A 319 -11.33 32.64 -49.65
CA ASN A 319 -11.16 32.51 -48.19
C ASN A 319 -10.03 33.41 -47.68
N LYS A 320 -8.87 33.41 -48.35
CA LYS A 320 -7.73 34.28 -47.98
C LYS A 320 -8.04 35.79 -48.11
N SER A 321 -8.85 36.19 -49.10
CA SER A 321 -9.20 37.59 -49.33
C SER A 321 -10.35 38.10 -48.46
N ASN A 322 -11.22 37.23 -47.95
CA ASN A 322 -12.46 37.60 -47.24
C ASN A 322 -12.45 37.22 -45.76
N GLN A 323 -11.28 37.15 -45.13
CA GLN A 323 -11.13 36.76 -43.72
C GLN A 323 -12.08 37.54 -42.79
N LYS A 324 -12.24 38.87 -42.96
CA LYS A 324 -13.18 39.68 -42.16
C LYS A 324 -14.66 39.23 -42.25
N SER A 325 -15.06 38.57 -43.33
CA SER A 325 -16.40 38.00 -43.49
C SER A 325 -16.50 36.61 -42.87
N LEU A 326 -15.42 35.82 -42.94
CA LEU A 326 -15.28 34.56 -42.22
C LEU A 326 -15.29 34.80 -40.69
N ASP A 327 -14.55 35.79 -40.19
CA ASP A 327 -14.49 36.16 -38.77
C ASP A 327 -15.88 36.52 -38.23
N LYS A 328 -16.68 37.28 -39.00
CA LYS A 328 -18.09 37.59 -38.68
C LYS A 328 -18.98 36.35 -38.70
N PHE A 329 -18.80 35.46 -39.68
CA PHE A 329 -19.51 34.19 -39.74
C PHE A 329 -19.18 33.31 -38.53
N PHE A 330 -17.91 33.18 -38.14
CA PHE A 330 -17.50 32.43 -36.96
C PHE A 330 -18.02 33.07 -35.67
N ALA A 331 -18.00 34.40 -35.54
CA ALA A 331 -18.57 35.08 -34.38
C ALA A 331 -20.07 34.79 -34.23
N LEU A 332 -20.85 34.97 -35.31
CA LEU A 332 -22.29 34.67 -35.32
C LEU A 332 -22.55 33.18 -35.03
N ALA A 333 -21.94 32.27 -35.79
CA ALA A 333 -22.19 30.84 -35.64
C ALA A 333 -21.80 30.32 -34.25
N ASN A 334 -20.62 30.71 -33.73
CA ASN A 334 -20.20 30.31 -32.39
C ASN A 334 -21.08 30.89 -31.28
N GLN A 335 -21.69 32.07 -31.49
CA GLN A 335 -22.70 32.60 -30.58
C GLN A 335 -24.00 31.79 -30.65
N GLU A 336 -24.59 31.61 -31.84
CA GLU A 336 -25.85 30.87 -32.00
C GLU A 336 -25.77 29.42 -31.46
N LEU A 337 -24.65 28.74 -31.68
CA LEU A 337 -24.40 27.39 -31.13
C LEU A 337 -24.17 27.40 -29.61
N ARG A 338 -23.80 28.51 -28.98
CA ARG A 338 -23.76 28.66 -27.52
C ARG A 338 -25.16 28.96 -26.98
N ASP A 339 -25.82 29.97 -27.53
CA ASP A 339 -27.11 30.48 -27.09
C ASP A 339 -28.20 29.38 -27.13
N PHE A 340 -28.20 28.53 -28.17
CA PHE A 340 -29.15 27.41 -28.29
C PHE A 340 -29.10 26.42 -27.10
N ARG A 341 -27.91 26.10 -26.59
CA ARG A 341 -27.74 25.16 -25.47
C ARG A 341 -27.76 25.81 -24.09
N PHE A 342 -27.92 27.13 -24.04
CA PHE A 342 -27.75 27.92 -22.83
C PHE A 342 -28.96 27.85 -21.89
N LYS A 343 -30.19 27.72 -22.42
CA LYS A 343 -31.42 27.68 -21.60
C LYS A 343 -32.28 26.46 -21.92
N ARG A 344 -32.70 25.71 -20.91
CA ARG A 344 -33.50 24.48 -21.06
C ARG A 344 -34.46 24.26 -19.90
N THR A 345 -35.62 23.65 -20.16
CA THR A 345 -36.46 23.12 -19.07
C THR A 345 -35.81 21.88 -18.47
N ALA A 346 -35.56 21.90 -17.15
CA ALA A 346 -35.02 20.77 -16.39
C ALA A 346 -35.69 20.65 -15.02
N THR A 347 -35.42 19.56 -14.29
CA THR A 347 -35.86 19.39 -12.90
C THR A 347 -34.63 19.37 -11.98
N ILE A 348 -34.42 20.45 -11.22
CA ILE A 348 -33.25 20.66 -10.36
C ILE A 348 -33.75 20.92 -8.93
N GLY A 349 -33.17 20.24 -7.92
CA GLY A 349 -33.65 20.32 -6.53
C GLY A 349 -35.11 19.87 -6.32
N GLY A 350 -35.70 19.15 -7.28
CA GLY A 350 -37.14 18.80 -7.32
C GLY A 350 -38.03 19.85 -7.99
N GLN A 351 -37.53 21.05 -8.27
CA GLN A 351 -38.25 22.10 -9.00
C GLN A 351 -38.09 21.89 -10.51
N LYS A 352 -39.21 21.85 -11.25
CA LYS A 352 -39.20 21.87 -12.73
C LYS A 352 -39.37 23.32 -13.23
N ALA A 353 -38.35 23.85 -13.91
CA ALA A 353 -38.34 25.22 -14.43
C ALA A 353 -37.40 25.34 -15.64
N GLU A 354 -37.34 26.52 -16.26
CA GLU A 354 -36.24 26.89 -17.16
C GLU A 354 -34.98 27.19 -16.33
N TYR A 355 -33.87 26.55 -16.69
CA TYR A 355 -32.56 26.77 -16.09
C TYR A 355 -31.54 27.12 -17.16
N THR A 356 -30.58 27.97 -16.79
CA THR A 356 -29.36 28.17 -17.55
C THR A 356 -28.40 26.98 -17.35
N PHE A 357 -27.80 26.53 -18.45
CA PHE A 357 -26.81 25.46 -18.51
C PHE A 357 -25.45 26.08 -18.85
N TRP A 358 -24.48 25.89 -17.95
CA TRP A 358 -23.15 26.46 -18.02
C TRP A 358 -22.16 25.39 -18.47
N TYR A 359 -21.19 25.74 -19.30
CA TYR A 359 -20.26 24.79 -19.92
C TYR A 359 -18.81 25.23 -19.78
N TYR A 360 -17.92 24.26 -19.58
CA TYR A 360 -16.47 24.45 -19.69
C TYR A 360 -16.05 24.78 -21.13
N GLU A 361 -14.85 25.32 -21.31
CA GLU A 361 -14.25 25.52 -22.64
C GLU A 361 -14.19 24.22 -23.46
N THR A 362 -13.99 23.08 -22.79
CA THR A 362 -14.05 21.72 -23.35
C THR A 362 -15.45 21.26 -23.78
N HIS A 363 -16.44 22.14 -23.71
CA HIS A 363 -17.86 21.92 -24.05
C HIS A 363 -18.58 20.87 -23.18
N ARG A 364 -17.94 20.43 -22.09
CA ARG A 364 -18.55 19.65 -21.01
C ARG A 364 -19.41 20.53 -20.11
N LEU A 365 -20.48 19.97 -19.53
CA LEU A 365 -21.31 20.67 -18.56
C LEU A 365 -20.46 21.07 -17.33
N ASN A 366 -20.67 22.29 -16.85
CA ASN A 366 -20.01 22.88 -15.67
C ASN A 366 -21.03 23.09 -14.53
N ALA A 367 -22.21 23.62 -14.84
CA ALA A 367 -23.28 23.83 -13.87
C ALA A 367 -24.66 23.91 -14.52
N ILE A 368 -25.71 23.77 -13.72
CA ILE A 368 -27.09 24.11 -14.05
C ILE A 368 -27.65 24.97 -12.91
N GLY A 369 -28.22 26.12 -13.25
CA GLY A 369 -28.78 27.08 -12.29
C GLY A 369 -28.88 28.49 -12.88
N ASN A 370 -29.67 29.36 -12.25
CA ASN A 370 -29.96 30.71 -12.76
C ASN A 370 -29.21 31.79 -11.97
N GLN A 371 -28.87 32.90 -12.64
CA GLN A 371 -28.28 34.10 -12.03
C GLN A 371 -28.95 35.36 -12.59
N ILE A 372 -28.88 36.47 -11.84
CA ILE A 372 -29.44 37.78 -12.23
C ILE A 372 -28.40 38.61 -13.00
N ASP A 373 -27.16 38.56 -12.53
CA ASP A 373 -25.95 39.20 -13.07
C ASP A 373 -24.77 38.21 -12.93
N ASP A 374 -23.53 38.65 -13.12
CA ASP A 374 -22.36 37.77 -13.13
C ASP A 374 -21.99 37.20 -11.74
N ASP A 375 -22.48 37.78 -10.64
CA ASP A 375 -22.18 37.34 -9.26
C ASP A 375 -23.41 36.80 -8.51
N THR A 376 -24.64 37.19 -8.88
CA THR A 376 -25.87 36.93 -8.13
C THR A 376 -26.60 35.66 -8.57
N TYR A 377 -26.17 34.52 -8.04
CA TYR A 377 -26.84 33.22 -8.22
C TYR A 377 -28.19 33.13 -7.47
N ILE A 378 -29.20 32.50 -8.07
CA ILE A 378 -30.54 32.33 -7.48
C ILE A 378 -31.11 30.91 -7.64
N GLY A 379 -31.87 30.46 -6.65
CA GLY A 379 -32.61 29.19 -6.70
C GLY A 379 -31.72 27.94 -6.56
N PRO A 380 -32.20 26.76 -7.01
CA PRO A 380 -31.43 25.52 -6.91
C PRO A 380 -30.32 25.48 -7.97
N TRP A 381 -29.13 25.04 -7.56
CA TRP A 381 -27.93 24.92 -8.39
C TRP A 381 -27.29 23.54 -8.25
N VAL A 382 -26.74 23.02 -9.35
CA VAL A 382 -25.88 21.83 -9.38
C VAL A 382 -24.65 22.12 -10.22
N PHE A 383 -23.47 21.90 -9.65
CA PHE A 383 -22.16 22.03 -10.30
C PHE A 383 -21.60 20.64 -10.61
N TYR A 384 -20.80 20.53 -11.66
CA TYR A 384 -20.23 19.30 -12.19
C TYR A 384 -18.71 19.39 -12.35
N TYR A 385 -18.05 18.24 -12.35
CA TYR A 385 -16.68 18.07 -12.79
C TYR A 385 -16.62 17.84 -14.32
N PRO A 386 -15.48 18.09 -15.00
CA PRO A 386 -15.37 17.91 -16.46
C PRO A 386 -15.62 16.48 -16.98
N ASN A 387 -15.59 15.47 -16.10
CA ASN A 387 -15.91 14.07 -16.39
C ASN A 387 -17.41 13.74 -16.31
N GLY A 388 -18.25 14.67 -15.84
CA GLY A 388 -19.69 14.50 -15.69
C GLY A 388 -20.17 14.16 -14.26
N GLU A 389 -19.27 13.90 -13.31
CA GLU A 389 -19.66 13.71 -11.91
C GLU A 389 -20.19 15.01 -11.28
N ARG A 390 -21.07 14.90 -10.29
CA ARG A 390 -21.47 16.07 -9.49
C ARG A 390 -20.28 16.59 -8.70
N LYS A 391 -20.22 17.90 -8.52
CA LYS A 391 -19.21 18.60 -7.72
C LYS A 391 -19.82 19.23 -6.48
N ALA A 392 -20.98 19.87 -6.63
CA ALA A 392 -21.78 20.41 -5.54
C ALA A 392 -23.26 20.54 -5.93
N GLU A 393 -24.16 20.51 -4.97
CA GLU A 393 -25.58 20.85 -5.13
C GLU A 393 -26.09 21.63 -3.92
N GLY A 394 -27.06 22.53 -4.12
CA GLY A 394 -27.64 23.33 -3.05
C GLY A 394 -28.58 24.42 -3.57
N ASN A 395 -28.93 25.37 -2.71
CA ASN A 395 -29.81 26.49 -3.05
C ASN A 395 -29.19 27.86 -2.71
N PHE A 396 -29.55 28.86 -3.50
CA PHE A 396 -29.34 30.27 -3.22
C PHE A 396 -30.68 30.99 -2.99
N THR A 397 -30.65 32.05 -2.17
CA THR A 397 -31.73 33.02 -2.00
C THR A 397 -31.93 33.85 -3.27
N GLN A 398 -32.87 34.80 -3.24
CA GLN A 398 -33.02 35.80 -4.32
C GLN A 398 -31.95 36.90 -4.29
N THR A 399 -30.98 36.84 -3.37
CA THR A 399 -29.94 37.86 -3.15
C THR A 399 -28.52 37.26 -3.15
N GLY A 400 -28.29 36.17 -3.89
CA GLY A 400 -26.94 35.59 -4.05
C GLY A 400 -26.41 34.77 -2.86
N THR A 401 -27.09 34.75 -1.71
CA THR A 401 -26.61 34.05 -0.51
C THR A 401 -27.02 32.58 -0.53
N LYS A 402 -26.13 31.69 -0.09
CA LYS A 402 -26.45 30.26 0.09
C LYS A 402 -27.53 30.08 1.16
N THR A 403 -28.39 29.10 1.00
CA THR A 403 -29.38 28.74 2.03
C THR A 403 -29.76 27.25 1.99
N GLY A 404 -30.16 26.70 3.13
CA GLY A 404 -30.53 25.29 3.29
C GLY A 404 -29.36 24.34 3.10
N LYS A 405 -29.67 23.06 2.82
CA LYS A 405 -28.67 22.01 2.67
C LYS A 405 -27.85 22.16 1.40
N TRP A 406 -26.54 22.13 1.56
CA TRP A 406 -25.54 22.05 0.50
C TRP A 406 -24.77 20.74 0.60
N ARG A 407 -24.50 20.11 -0.54
CA ARG A 407 -23.63 18.93 -0.64
C ARG A 407 -22.48 19.20 -1.59
N TYR A 408 -21.37 18.53 -1.35
CA TYR A 408 -20.19 18.52 -2.20
C TYR A 408 -19.68 17.09 -2.34
N TYR A 409 -19.04 16.81 -3.46
CA TYR A 409 -18.61 15.47 -3.85
C TYR A 409 -17.12 15.44 -4.22
N TYR A 410 -16.56 14.23 -4.26
CA TYR A 410 -15.30 13.93 -4.94
C TYR A 410 -15.53 13.75 -6.44
N ASP A 411 -14.46 13.72 -7.23
CA ASP A 411 -14.52 13.61 -8.69
C ASP A 411 -14.83 12.20 -9.20
N ASP A 412 -15.01 11.22 -8.30
CA ASP A 412 -15.57 9.88 -8.54
C ASP A 412 -17.05 9.73 -8.14
N GLY A 413 -17.69 10.83 -7.73
CA GLY A 413 -19.09 10.87 -7.28
C GLY A 413 -19.31 10.54 -5.80
N ALA A 414 -18.27 10.20 -5.03
CA ALA A 414 -18.41 9.96 -3.59
C ALA A 414 -18.82 11.24 -2.84
N LEU A 415 -19.72 11.15 -1.85
CA LEU A 415 -20.08 12.29 -1.01
C LEU A 415 -18.85 12.75 -0.20
N LYS A 416 -18.57 14.05 -0.24
CA LYS A 416 -17.39 14.66 0.39
C LYS A 416 -17.74 15.49 1.61
N LYS A 417 -18.84 16.26 1.52
CA LYS A 417 -19.25 17.20 2.56
C LYS A 417 -20.74 17.49 2.49
N GLU A 418 -21.39 17.61 3.64
CA GLU A 418 -22.69 18.27 3.80
C GLU A 418 -22.55 19.50 4.72
N GLU A 419 -23.27 20.57 4.39
CA GLU A 419 -23.44 21.78 5.20
C GLU A 419 -24.91 22.19 5.20
N ASP A 420 -25.37 22.86 6.26
CA ASP A 420 -26.65 23.57 6.27
C ASP A 420 -26.40 25.06 6.48
N TYR A 421 -27.06 25.90 5.68
CA TYR A 421 -26.97 27.37 5.72
C TYR A 421 -28.31 27.99 6.15
N ASP A 422 -28.24 29.09 6.91
CA ASP A 422 -29.42 29.83 7.35
C ASP A 422 -30.01 30.73 6.22
N SER A 423 -30.86 31.71 6.57
CA SER A 423 -31.42 32.68 5.61
C SER A 423 -30.48 33.84 5.24
N LYS A 424 -29.42 34.09 6.02
CA LYS A 424 -28.39 35.10 5.72
C LYS A 424 -27.26 34.53 4.86
N GLY A 425 -27.02 33.21 4.95
CA GLY A 425 -25.85 32.53 4.39
C GLY A 425 -24.77 32.19 5.42
N GLU A 426 -25.10 32.24 6.71
CA GLU A 426 -24.25 31.75 7.80
C GLU A 426 -24.39 30.22 7.92
N VAL A 427 -23.29 29.51 8.18
CA VAL A 427 -23.29 28.06 8.41
C VAL A 427 -23.91 27.75 9.77
N THR A 428 -24.75 26.71 9.85
CA THR A 428 -25.50 26.35 11.05
C THR A 428 -25.71 24.83 11.16
N GLY A 429 -25.92 24.31 12.38
CA GLY A 429 -26.18 22.90 12.61
C GLY A 429 -24.90 22.05 12.64
N LEU A 430 -24.88 20.94 11.90
CA LEU A 430 -23.73 20.03 11.84
C LEU A 430 -23.16 20.00 10.41
N VAL A 431 -21.96 20.55 10.23
CA VAL A 431 -21.16 20.28 9.04
C VAL A 431 -20.58 18.88 9.15
N LYS A 432 -20.74 18.07 8.10
CA LYS A 432 -20.23 16.69 8.04
C LYS A 432 -19.26 16.57 6.88
N ASN A 433 -18.03 16.14 7.15
CA ASN A 433 -17.04 15.83 6.12
C ASN A 433 -16.82 14.32 6.06
N TYR A 434 -16.58 13.78 4.87
CA TYR A 434 -16.51 12.34 4.59
C TYR A 434 -15.17 11.99 3.93
N TYR A 435 -14.70 10.77 4.15
CA TYR A 435 -13.62 10.16 3.38
C TYR A 435 -14.11 9.78 1.98
N GLN A 436 -13.21 9.74 0.99
CA GLN A 436 -13.55 9.34 -0.38
C GLN A 436 -14.06 7.89 -0.50
N SER A 437 -13.70 7.01 0.45
CA SER A 437 -14.29 5.66 0.57
C SER A 437 -15.75 5.66 1.05
N GLY A 438 -16.31 6.79 1.50
CA GLY A 438 -17.68 6.94 1.97
C GLY A 438 -17.90 7.13 3.49
N PRO A 439 -17.08 6.56 4.40
CA PRO A 439 -17.21 6.79 5.84
C PRO A 439 -17.06 8.26 6.26
N LEU A 440 -17.75 8.61 7.34
CA LEU A 440 -17.69 9.91 7.99
C LEU A 440 -16.26 10.19 8.51
N TRP A 441 -15.71 11.36 8.20
CA TRP A 441 -14.40 11.82 8.69
C TRP A 441 -14.53 12.72 9.92
N ASN A 442 -15.47 13.67 9.92
CA ASN A 442 -15.75 14.50 11.10
C ASN A 442 -17.16 15.12 11.08
N GLU A 443 -17.64 15.48 12.27
CA GLU A 443 -18.81 16.33 12.51
C GLU A 443 -18.38 17.58 13.28
N ILE A 444 -18.76 18.75 12.77
CA ILE A 444 -18.40 20.06 13.31
C ILE A 444 -19.69 20.84 13.60
N PRO A 445 -20.01 21.15 14.87
CA PRO A 445 -21.18 21.95 15.22
C PRO A 445 -20.92 23.43 14.97
N TYR A 446 -21.83 24.05 14.21
CA TYR A 446 -21.82 25.47 13.88
C TYR A 446 -23.05 26.18 14.43
N LYS A 447 -22.85 27.40 14.95
CA LYS A 447 -23.91 28.31 15.36
C LYS A 447 -23.47 29.75 15.08
N ASP A 448 -24.38 30.55 14.54
CA ASP A 448 -24.16 31.96 14.18
C ASP A 448 -22.89 32.14 13.31
N GLY A 449 -22.64 31.19 12.40
CA GLY A 449 -21.48 31.13 11.50
C GLY A 449 -20.17 30.58 12.08
N LEU A 450 -20.07 30.33 13.39
CA LEU A 450 -18.85 29.94 14.09
C LEU A 450 -18.92 28.50 14.63
N MET A 451 -17.78 27.81 14.75
CA MET A 451 -17.69 26.52 15.44
C MET A 451 -17.99 26.69 16.93
N GLN A 452 -19.01 26.00 17.43
CA GLN A 452 -19.45 26.10 18.82
C GLN A 452 -20.08 24.78 19.29
N GLY A 453 -19.41 24.07 20.21
CA GLY A 453 -19.83 22.75 20.71
C GLY A 453 -18.71 21.71 20.64
N ARG A 454 -19.07 20.42 20.69
CA ARG A 454 -18.11 19.30 20.58
C ARG A 454 -17.91 18.90 19.12
N VAL A 455 -16.71 19.10 18.59
CA VAL A 455 -16.27 18.51 17.32
C VAL A 455 -15.94 17.03 17.55
N ALA A 456 -16.29 16.17 16.60
CA ALA A 456 -15.94 14.75 16.59
C ALA A 456 -15.20 14.40 15.30
N ILE A 457 -14.07 13.71 15.40
CA ILE A 457 -13.26 13.23 14.27
C ILE A 457 -13.16 11.72 14.35
N TYR A 458 -13.25 11.04 13.21
CA TYR A 458 -13.29 9.58 13.11
C TYR A 458 -12.08 9.05 12.30
N TYR A 459 -11.81 7.76 12.46
CA TYR A 459 -10.95 6.98 11.57
C TYR A 459 -11.73 6.53 10.31
N PRO A 460 -11.07 6.14 9.21
CA PRO A 460 -11.76 5.62 8.00
C PRO A 460 -12.70 4.44 8.29
N CYS A 461 -12.37 3.59 9.26
CA CYS A 461 -13.22 2.50 9.73
C CYS A 461 -14.44 2.92 10.59
N GLY A 462 -14.71 4.23 10.73
CA GLY A 462 -15.87 4.78 11.44
C GLY A 462 -15.77 4.85 12.97
N GLN A 463 -14.66 4.42 13.58
CA GLN A 463 -14.44 4.60 15.02
C GLN A 463 -14.05 6.04 15.35
N LEU A 464 -14.50 6.53 16.51
CA LEU A 464 -14.12 7.85 17.01
C LEU A 464 -12.61 7.91 17.25
N LYS A 465 -11.96 8.95 16.72
CA LYS A 465 -10.53 9.24 16.85
C LYS A 465 -10.26 10.34 17.87
N GLU A 466 -11.08 11.40 17.82
CA GLU A 466 -10.94 12.59 18.67
C GLU A 466 -12.31 13.21 18.94
N GLU A 467 -12.53 13.68 20.17
CA GLU A 467 -13.54 14.67 20.51
C GLU A 467 -12.89 15.89 21.16
N LEU A 468 -13.34 17.11 20.83
CA LEU A 468 -12.81 18.35 21.38
C LEU A 468 -13.86 19.46 21.41
N LEU A 469 -13.93 20.21 22.51
CA LEU A 469 -14.79 21.39 22.59
C LEU A 469 -14.20 22.59 21.85
N TYR A 470 -15.05 23.24 21.06
CA TYR A 470 -14.81 24.50 20.38
C TYR A 470 -15.79 25.57 20.88
N LYS A 471 -15.31 26.80 20.91
CA LYS A 471 -16.09 28.00 21.17
C LYS A 471 -15.54 29.13 20.31
N ASP A 472 -16.40 29.74 19.50
CA ASP A 472 -16.11 30.94 18.70
C ASP A 472 -14.86 30.72 17.80
N ASP A 473 -14.87 29.61 17.05
CA ASP A 473 -13.78 29.07 16.21
C ASP A 473 -12.48 28.66 16.93
N LYS A 474 -12.45 28.67 18.27
CA LYS A 474 -11.27 28.30 19.06
C LYS A 474 -11.49 27.01 19.85
N ARG A 475 -10.45 26.17 19.93
CA ARG A 475 -10.38 25.05 20.87
C ARG A 475 -10.46 25.61 22.29
N ASN A 476 -11.51 25.28 23.03
CA ASN A 476 -11.78 25.84 24.36
C ASN A 476 -12.61 24.83 25.17
N GLY A 477 -12.00 24.22 26.18
CA GLY A 477 -12.53 23.08 26.93
C GLY A 477 -11.64 21.83 26.80
N SER A 478 -12.15 20.70 27.28
CA SER A 478 -11.45 19.42 27.24
C SER A 478 -11.54 18.73 25.88
N GLY A 479 -10.55 17.89 25.59
CA GLY A 479 -10.54 16.93 24.49
C GLY A 479 -10.08 15.55 24.90
N THR A 480 -10.51 14.55 24.14
CA THR A 480 -10.19 13.13 24.31
C THR A 480 -9.80 12.55 22.94
N THR A 481 -8.64 11.90 22.81
CA THR A 481 -8.35 11.03 21.66
C THR A 481 -8.49 9.56 22.04
N TYR A 482 -8.69 8.72 21.03
CA TYR A 482 -8.88 7.27 21.18
C TYR A 482 -7.91 6.49 20.29
N TYR A 483 -7.79 5.20 20.54
CA TYR A 483 -7.19 4.22 19.64
C TYR A 483 -8.26 3.65 18.68
N LEU A 484 -7.83 3.00 17.58
CA LEU A 484 -8.72 2.25 16.66
C LEU A 484 -9.63 1.24 17.38
N THR A 485 -9.15 0.70 18.49
CA THR A 485 -9.84 -0.25 19.37
C THR A 485 -10.82 0.39 20.37
N GLY A 486 -10.99 1.72 20.34
CA GLY A 486 -12.00 2.49 21.09
C GLY A 486 -11.60 2.97 22.49
N GLN A 487 -10.42 2.62 23.01
CA GLN A 487 -9.94 3.09 24.31
C GLN A 487 -9.28 4.46 24.18
N VAL A 488 -9.35 5.26 25.25
CA VAL A 488 -8.71 6.59 25.33
C VAL A 488 -7.20 6.46 25.14
N SER A 489 -6.64 7.24 24.21
CA SER A 489 -5.20 7.38 23.96
C SER A 489 -4.63 8.66 24.57
N ALA A 490 -5.41 9.74 24.69
CA ALA A 490 -5.04 10.94 25.45
C ALA A 490 -6.25 11.71 26.01
N ARG A 491 -6.00 12.53 27.02
CA ARG A 491 -6.89 13.58 27.54
C ARG A 491 -6.11 14.88 27.75
N TYR A 492 -6.73 16.00 27.40
CA TYR A 492 -6.09 17.32 27.40
C TYR A 492 -7.14 18.42 27.50
N THR A 493 -6.69 19.67 27.71
CA THR A 493 -7.54 20.86 27.76
C THR A 493 -6.91 21.98 26.94
N TYR A 494 -7.75 22.70 26.20
CA TYR A 494 -7.40 23.92 25.49
C TYR A 494 -8.17 25.11 26.06
N LYS A 495 -7.58 26.30 25.97
CA LYS A 495 -8.20 27.58 26.27
C LYS A 495 -7.85 28.54 25.14
N ASP A 496 -8.85 28.96 24.38
CA ASP A 496 -8.71 29.92 23.26
C ASP A 496 -7.58 29.57 22.26
N ASN A 497 -7.48 28.28 21.90
CA ASN A 497 -6.43 27.63 21.09
C ASN A 497 -5.07 27.35 21.79
N GLU A 498 -4.82 27.83 22.99
CA GLU A 498 -3.61 27.54 23.78
C GLU A 498 -3.79 26.29 24.65
N ALA A 499 -2.76 25.44 24.75
CA ALA A 499 -2.76 24.28 25.64
C ALA A 499 -2.70 24.72 27.11
N GLU A 500 -3.53 24.14 27.97
CA GLU A 500 -3.69 24.56 29.36
C GLU A 500 -3.89 23.35 30.28
N GLY A 501 -3.15 23.29 31.40
CA GLY A 501 -3.26 22.21 32.37
C GLY A 501 -2.65 20.87 31.91
N PRO A 502 -3.08 19.73 32.50
CA PRO A 502 -2.43 18.45 32.28
C PRO A 502 -2.84 17.79 30.96
N PHE A 503 -1.86 17.43 30.14
CA PHE A 503 -2.01 16.55 28.97
C PHE A 503 -1.55 15.16 29.38
N THR A 504 -2.49 14.20 29.46
CA THR A 504 -2.21 12.82 29.87
C THR A 504 -2.42 11.88 28.69
N TYR A 505 -1.38 11.17 28.29
CA TYR A 505 -1.42 10.07 27.33
C TYR A 505 -1.53 8.73 28.05
N PHE A 506 -2.14 7.75 27.40
CA PHE A 506 -2.39 6.40 27.92
C PHE A 506 -1.82 5.34 26.97
N TYR A 507 -1.56 4.13 27.48
CA TYR A 507 -1.32 2.93 26.68
C TYR A 507 -2.66 2.25 26.32
N LYS A 508 -2.68 1.37 25.31
CA LYS A 508 -3.92 0.61 24.94
C LYS A 508 -4.53 -0.14 26.13
N ASN A 509 -3.71 -0.59 27.09
CA ASN A 509 -4.17 -1.30 28.30
C ASN A 509 -4.97 -0.41 29.30
N GLY A 510 -4.91 0.92 29.16
CA GLY A 510 -5.56 1.93 30.01
C GLY A 510 -4.67 2.61 31.07
N ASN A 511 -3.42 2.17 31.24
CA ASN A 511 -2.46 2.80 32.15
C ASN A 511 -1.96 4.14 31.58
N LYS A 512 -1.56 5.08 32.45
CA LYS A 512 -0.83 6.29 32.03
C LYS A 512 0.42 5.87 31.23
N LYS A 513 0.69 6.59 30.14
CA LYS A 513 1.94 6.54 29.38
C LYS A 513 2.80 7.76 29.72
N GLU A 514 2.21 8.93 29.73
CA GLU A 514 2.95 10.19 29.76
C GLU A 514 2.06 11.32 30.29
N VAL A 515 2.64 12.22 31.08
CA VAL A 515 1.97 13.40 31.64
C VAL A 515 2.84 14.62 31.43
N TYR A 516 2.29 15.59 30.73
CA TYR A 516 2.81 16.95 30.62
C TYR A 516 1.88 17.91 31.37
N THR A 517 2.40 19.06 31.80
CA THR A 517 1.59 20.20 32.23
C THR A 517 1.89 21.40 31.33
N TYR A 518 0.83 22.08 30.89
CA TYR A 518 0.90 23.28 30.07
C TYR A 518 0.36 24.50 30.80
N THR A 519 0.84 25.69 30.43
CA THR A 519 0.23 26.97 30.78
C THR A 519 0.44 27.93 29.62
N ALA A 520 -0.63 28.58 29.14
CA ALA A 520 -0.60 29.47 27.98
C ALA A 520 0.17 28.89 26.77
N GLY A 521 -0.10 27.61 26.45
CA GLY A 521 0.50 26.90 25.32
C GLY A 521 1.93 26.36 25.54
N LYS A 522 2.62 26.70 26.64
CA LYS A 522 4.00 26.26 26.91
C LYS A 522 4.05 25.14 27.95
N LEU A 523 5.03 24.23 27.81
CA LEU A 523 5.32 23.22 28.83
C LEU A 523 5.93 23.87 30.09
N THR A 524 5.38 23.55 31.26
CA THR A 524 5.87 24.06 32.54
C THR A 524 5.52 23.12 33.68
N GLY A 525 6.38 23.03 34.69
CA GLY A 525 6.17 22.16 35.86
C GLY A 525 6.61 20.71 35.61
N PRO A 526 6.01 19.73 36.31
CA PRO A 526 6.48 18.35 36.30
C PRO A 526 6.14 17.60 35.01
N TYR A 527 7.04 16.69 34.63
CA TYR A 527 6.86 15.71 33.56
C TYR A 527 7.04 14.29 34.10
N GLU A 528 6.14 13.40 33.71
CA GLU A 528 6.17 11.98 34.08
C GLU A 528 6.01 11.11 32.82
N TYR A 529 6.90 10.14 32.62
CA TYR A 529 6.74 9.07 31.62
C TYR A 529 6.73 7.71 32.32
N TYR A 530 5.88 6.80 31.87
CA TYR A 530 5.57 5.52 32.51
C TYR A 530 5.83 4.34 31.56
N HIS A 531 6.18 3.19 32.13
CA HIS A 531 6.16 1.89 31.46
C HIS A 531 4.72 1.38 31.30
N ALA A 532 4.46 0.50 30.33
CA ALA A 532 3.12 -0.08 30.11
C ALA A 532 2.51 -0.72 31.37
N ASN A 533 3.36 -1.32 32.22
CA ASN A 533 3.01 -1.90 33.52
C ASN A 533 2.64 -0.88 34.63
N GLY A 534 2.58 0.42 34.31
CA GLY A 534 2.18 1.49 35.23
C GLY A 534 3.27 2.00 36.17
N LYS A 535 4.50 1.47 36.12
CA LYS A 535 5.64 2.02 36.86
C LYS A 535 6.24 3.23 36.17
N LEU A 536 6.76 4.18 36.94
CA LEU A 536 7.48 5.34 36.42
C LEU A 536 8.72 4.88 35.63
N SER A 537 8.96 5.51 34.48
CA SER A 537 10.06 5.26 33.54
C SER A 537 11.00 6.46 33.42
N GLN A 538 10.49 7.68 33.53
CA GLN A 538 11.27 8.91 33.51
C GLN A 538 10.49 10.03 34.23
N GLN A 539 11.21 10.93 34.88
CA GLN A 539 10.64 12.17 35.43
C GLN A 539 11.62 13.32 35.34
N GLY A 540 11.10 14.54 35.39
CA GLY A 540 11.86 15.78 35.42
C GLY A 540 10.93 17.00 35.37
N HIS A 541 11.48 18.16 35.04
CA HIS A 541 10.73 19.42 34.98
C HIS A 541 10.93 20.16 33.65
N TYR A 542 9.90 20.89 33.24
CA TYR A 542 9.91 21.85 32.16
C TYR A 542 9.72 23.28 32.69
N LEU A 543 10.25 24.25 31.95
CA LEU A 543 10.00 25.69 32.14
C LEU A 543 9.97 26.35 30.76
N GLU A 544 8.91 27.13 30.48
CA GLU A 544 8.74 27.89 29.22
C GLU A 544 8.83 27.08 27.91
N GLY A 545 8.68 25.75 27.97
CA GLY A 545 8.86 24.83 26.84
C GLY A 545 10.08 23.90 26.98
N GLU A 546 11.08 24.28 27.77
CA GLU A 546 12.41 23.67 27.79
C GLU A 546 12.64 22.79 29.03
N LYS A 547 13.42 21.71 28.92
CA LYS A 547 13.79 20.89 30.09
C LYS A 547 14.72 21.62 31.03
N THR A 548 14.47 21.48 32.33
CA THR A 548 15.24 22.11 33.41
C THR A 548 15.36 21.19 34.63
N GLY A 549 16.33 21.47 35.51
CA GLY A 549 16.54 20.78 36.78
C GLY A 549 17.06 19.35 36.63
N GLU A 550 16.91 18.55 37.70
CA GLU A 550 17.27 17.13 37.69
C GLU A 550 16.27 16.30 36.89
N TRP A 551 16.80 15.32 36.15
CA TRP A 551 16.05 14.36 35.36
C TRP A 551 16.49 12.93 35.70
N LEU A 552 15.51 12.06 35.94
CA LEU A 552 15.72 10.70 36.43
C LEU A 552 15.04 9.70 35.48
N GLY A 553 15.70 8.58 35.20
CA GLY A 553 15.17 7.48 34.41
C GLY A 553 15.18 6.16 35.17
N PHE A 554 14.26 5.26 34.86
CA PHE A 554 14.05 3.96 35.52
C PHE A 554 13.76 2.84 34.51
N TYR A 555 14.09 1.61 34.88
CA TYR A 555 13.70 0.38 34.18
C TYR A 555 12.28 -0.07 34.55
N ALA A 556 11.67 -0.96 33.76
CA ALA A 556 10.32 -1.49 34.02
C ALA A 556 10.21 -2.30 35.33
N THR A 557 11.34 -2.71 35.91
CA THR A 557 11.45 -3.25 37.27
C THR A 557 11.27 -2.20 38.36
N GLY A 558 11.68 -0.95 38.11
CA GLY A 558 11.80 0.14 39.09
C GLY A 558 13.25 0.51 39.42
N SER A 559 14.24 -0.28 38.97
CA SER A 559 15.66 0.06 39.11
C SER A 559 15.99 1.39 38.43
N LYS A 560 16.87 2.21 39.03
CA LYS A 560 17.38 3.43 38.42
C LYS A 560 18.14 3.10 37.12
N ARG A 561 17.89 3.87 36.07
CA ARG A 561 18.51 3.73 34.73
C ARG A 561 19.44 4.90 34.40
N PHE A 562 19.07 6.13 34.77
CA PHE A 562 19.98 7.28 34.66
C PHE A 562 19.66 8.39 35.67
N ALA A 563 20.62 9.30 35.85
CA ALA A 563 20.40 10.63 36.41
C ALA A 563 21.32 11.66 35.76
N GLY A 564 20.87 12.91 35.72
CA GLY A 564 21.65 14.08 35.34
C GLY A 564 20.74 15.31 35.22
N SER A 565 21.32 16.47 34.92
CA SER A 565 20.56 17.73 34.87
C SER A 565 20.43 18.29 33.45
N TYR A 566 19.38 19.09 33.26
CA TYR A 566 19.20 19.96 32.10
C TYR A 566 19.15 21.43 32.52
N ALA A 567 19.60 22.32 31.64
CA ALA A 567 19.29 23.74 31.66
C ALA A 567 18.93 24.18 30.23
N SER A 568 17.69 24.63 30.01
CA SER A 568 17.18 25.02 28.69
C SER A 568 17.39 23.94 27.61
N ASP A 569 16.87 22.73 27.85
CA ASP A 569 17.04 21.52 27.03
C ASP A 569 18.48 21.01 26.80
N LEU A 570 19.50 21.77 27.22
CA LEU A 570 20.89 21.37 27.18
C LEU A 570 21.22 20.52 28.41
N LYS A 571 21.75 19.31 28.21
CA LYS A 571 22.33 18.51 29.31
C LYS A 571 23.46 19.30 29.97
N THR A 572 23.51 19.37 31.30
CA THR A 572 24.57 20.07 32.03
C THR A 572 25.11 19.24 33.19
N GLY A 573 26.40 19.40 33.48
CA GLY A 573 27.06 18.73 34.60
C GLY A 573 27.22 17.22 34.39
N PRO A 574 27.33 16.44 35.48
CA PRO A 574 27.50 14.99 35.41
C PRO A 574 26.18 14.30 35.01
N TRP A 575 26.31 13.30 34.16
CA TRP A 575 25.26 12.38 33.73
C TRP A 575 25.75 10.95 33.99
N VAL A 576 24.95 10.16 34.70
CA VAL A 576 25.28 8.77 35.04
C VAL A 576 24.20 7.82 34.52
N GLN A 577 24.63 6.72 33.92
CA GLN A 577 23.76 5.64 33.43
C GLN A 577 24.06 4.34 34.17
N PHE A 578 23.05 3.52 34.42
CA PHE A 578 23.14 2.26 35.16
C PHE A 578 22.49 1.13 34.36
N ASN A 579 23.04 -0.07 34.46
CA ASN A 579 22.39 -1.30 34.03
C ASN A 579 21.24 -1.65 35.00
N GLU A 580 20.35 -2.56 34.61
CA GLU A 580 19.14 -2.86 35.39
C GLU A 580 19.39 -3.53 36.76
N ASP A 581 20.51 -4.25 36.87
CA ASP A 581 21.04 -4.80 38.13
C ASP A 581 21.66 -3.73 39.05
N GLY A 582 21.68 -2.46 38.62
CA GLY A 582 22.23 -1.33 39.38
C GLY A 582 23.74 -1.13 39.20
N SER A 583 24.43 -1.97 38.43
CA SER A 583 25.84 -1.70 38.07
C SER A 583 25.96 -0.44 37.22
N LEU A 584 27.01 0.35 37.44
CA LEU A 584 27.29 1.56 36.66
C LEU A 584 27.57 1.19 35.19
N GLN A 585 27.01 1.94 34.24
CA GLN A 585 27.13 1.72 32.81
C GLN A 585 27.94 2.84 32.13
N SER A 586 27.68 4.11 32.44
CA SER A 586 28.52 5.23 31.98
C SER A 586 28.54 6.41 32.95
N GLU A 587 29.61 7.20 32.86
CA GLU A 587 29.77 8.54 33.43
C GLU A 587 30.07 9.51 32.28
N GLU A 588 29.25 10.55 32.13
CA GLU A 588 29.37 11.57 31.10
C GLU A 588 29.38 12.97 31.76
N VAL A 589 30.11 13.93 31.21
CA VAL A 589 30.09 15.32 31.69
C VAL A 589 29.79 16.27 30.54
N PHE A 590 28.84 17.18 30.76
CA PHE A 590 28.38 18.16 29.78
C PHE A 590 28.68 19.59 30.24
N ASP A 591 29.18 20.41 29.31
CA ASP A 591 29.41 21.85 29.53
C ASP A 591 28.09 22.66 29.55
N GLN A 592 28.19 23.94 29.92
CA GLN A 592 27.05 24.88 29.98
C GLN A 592 26.44 25.21 28.59
N LYS A 593 26.86 24.52 27.52
CA LYS A 593 26.33 24.63 26.16
C LYS A 593 25.80 23.29 25.64
N GLY A 594 25.56 22.33 26.53
CA GLY A 594 24.99 21.03 26.20
C GLY A 594 25.97 20.05 25.57
N LYS A 595 27.28 20.32 25.64
CA LYS A 595 28.28 19.55 24.88
C LYS A 595 29.14 18.68 25.78
N LEU A 596 29.40 17.44 25.35
CA LEU A 596 30.29 16.54 26.07
C LEU A 596 31.68 17.15 26.22
N HIS A 597 32.25 17.08 27.43
CA HIS A 597 33.50 17.75 27.77
C HIS A 597 34.31 16.93 28.78
N GLY A 598 35.59 16.70 28.47
CA GLY A 598 36.47 15.79 29.21
C GLY A 598 36.22 14.31 28.86
N THR A 599 36.65 13.44 29.75
CA THR A 599 36.54 11.99 29.64
C THR A 599 35.10 11.53 29.92
N ALA A 600 34.44 10.91 28.94
CA ALA A 600 33.25 10.10 29.16
C ALA A 600 33.64 8.63 29.34
N ARG A 601 33.23 8.01 30.44
CA ARG A 601 33.63 6.65 30.83
C ARG A 601 32.51 5.65 30.61
N TYR A 602 32.86 4.45 30.15
CA TYR A 602 31.91 3.36 29.90
C TYR A 602 32.40 2.08 30.56
N TYR A 603 31.45 1.31 31.11
CA TYR A 603 31.71 0.18 31.98
C TYR A 603 31.05 -1.11 31.43
N THR A 604 31.63 -2.26 31.74
CA THR A 604 31.02 -3.57 31.54
C THR A 604 29.86 -3.79 32.50
N ARG A 605 29.05 -4.82 32.27
CA ARG A 605 28.01 -5.26 33.22
C ARG A 605 28.56 -5.78 34.55
N THR A 606 29.86 -6.08 34.64
CA THR A 606 30.56 -6.41 35.89
C THR A 606 31.08 -5.16 36.63
N GLY A 607 30.76 -3.95 36.17
CA GLY A 607 31.19 -2.68 36.78
C GLY A 607 32.66 -2.31 36.49
N GLN A 608 33.29 -2.98 35.51
CA GLN A 608 34.68 -2.71 35.13
C GLN A 608 34.75 -1.63 34.04
N LEU A 609 35.67 -0.68 34.21
CA LEU A 609 35.99 0.30 33.17
C LEU A 609 36.41 -0.41 31.87
N TYR A 610 35.73 -0.08 30.77
CA TYR A 610 35.82 -0.76 29.48
C TYR A 610 36.38 0.18 28.40
N TYR A 611 35.88 1.42 28.31
CA TYR A 611 36.51 2.45 27.47
C TYR A 611 36.21 3.87 27.94
N ASP A 612 37.18 4.75 27.67
CA ASP A 612 37.11 6.19 27.90
C ASP A 612 37.09 6.91 26.54
N TYR A 613 36.23 7.92 26.37
CA TYR A 613 36.14 8.77 25.19
C TYR A 613 36.38 10.25 25.55
N GLU A 614 37.45 10.83 24.99
CA GLU A 614 37.90 12.19 25.26
C GLU A 614 37.21 13.21 24.35
N HIS A 615 36.49 14.17 24.96
CA HIS A 615 35.72 15.17 24.26
C HIS A 615 36.12 16.60 24.62
N LYS A 616 36.14 17.49 23.62
CA LYS A 616 36.43 18.92 23.81
C LYS A 616 35.35 19.78 23.18
N ASN A 617 34.48 20.36 24.02
CA ASN A 617 33.34 21.18 23.59
C ASN A 617 32.45 20.44 22.56
N GLY A 618 32.17 19.17 22.81
CA GLY A 618 31.39 18.27 21.95
C GLY A 618 32.14 17.65 20.78
N LEU A 619 33.38 18.05 20.51
CA LEU A 619 34.24 17.39 19.53
C LEU A 619 34.81 16.10 20.14
N PHE A 620 34.52 14.93 19.55
CA PHE A 620 35.21 13.69 19.89
C PHE A 620 36.68 13.80 19.43
N THR A 621 37.62 13.70 20.38
CA THR A 621 39.04 14.04 20.19
C THR A 621 40.02 12.91 20.45
N GLY A 622 39.59 11.85 21.14
CA GLY A 622 40.35 10.62 21.32
C GLY A 622 39.59 9.55 22.11
N TYR A 623 40.18 8.37 22.24
CA TYR A 623 39.60 7.21 22.92
C TYR A 623 40.67 6.30 23.53
N THR A 624 40.29 5.53 24.54
CA THR A 624 41.07 4.44 25.14
C THR A 624 40.17 3.24 25.44
N TYR A 625 40.51 2.03 24.95
CA TYR A 625 39.87 0.76 25.32
C TYR A 625 40.74 -0.01 26.30
N TYR A 626 40.11 -0.64 27.28
CA TYR A 626 40.75 -1.43 28.34
C TYR A 626 40.32 -2.90 28.29
N ASP A 627 41.22 -3.80 28.69
CA ASP A 627 40.90 -5.21 28.94
C ASP A 627 40.39 -5.45 30.38
N LYS A 628 40.06 -6.71 30.66
CA LYS A 628 39.64 -7.20 31.98
C LYS A 628 40.66 -6.98 33.12
N ASP A 629 41.90 -6.60 32.83
CA ASP A 629 42.93 -6.29 33.84
C ASP A 629 43.29 -4.77 33.83
N LYS A 630 42.45 -3.95 33.18
CA LYS A 630 42.59 -2.49 32.97
C LYS A 630 43.82 -2.07 32.15
N LYS A 631 44.43 -2.99 31.41
CA LYS A 631 45.51 -2.67 30.47
C LYS A 631 44.92 -2.15 29.16
N ILE A 632 45.60 -1.18 28.54
CA ILE A 632 45.14 -0.56 27.29
C ILE A 632 45.24 -1.57 26.14
N LEU A 633 44.09 -1.87 25.53
CA LEU A 633 43.97 -2.64 24.28
C LEU A 633 44.23 -1.76 23.06
N SER A 634 43.77 -0.52 23.10
CA SER A 634 43.81 0.42 21.99
C SER A 634 43.65 1.84 22.50
N GLN A 635 44.38 2.79 21.94
CA GLN A 635 44.19 4.22 22.20
C GLN A 635 44.48 5.01 20.93
N GLY A 636 43.80 6.14 20.75
CA GLY A 636 44.02 7.01 19.60
C GLY A 636 43.32 8.35 19.75
N GLY A 637 43.91 9.39 19.16
CA GLY A 637 43.43 10.76 19.23
C GLY A 637 44.50 11.74 18.78
N ASP A 638 44.08 12.88 18.24
CA ASP A 638 44.95 13.96 17.76
C ASP A 638 44.65 15.32 18.42
N GLY A 639 43.67 15.35 19.35
CA GLY A 639 43.17 16.58 19.98
C GLY A 639 42.35 17.49 19.05
N LYS A 640 42.11 17.08 17.78
CA LYS A 640 41.41 17.85 16.74
C LYS A 640 40.30 17.03 16.06
N GLY A 641 40.10 15.79 16.48
CA GLY A 641 39.06 14.88 16.00
C GLY A 641 39.38 14.21 14.66
N THR A 642 40.64 14.02 14.28
CA THR A 642 41.02 13.38 13.01
C THR A 642 42.01 12.23 13.22
N PHE A 643 41.48 11.01 13.38
CA PHE A 643 42.25 9.82 13.75
C PHE A 643 41.56 8.52 13.27
N LYS A 644 42.31 7.42 13.25
CA LYS A 644 41.73 6.07 13.06
C LYS A 644 41.29 5.49 14.39
N ILE A 645 40.05 4.98 14.44
CA ILE A 645 39.52 4.27 15.60
C ILE A 645 39.65 2.75 15.39
N LYS A 646 40.08 2.04 16.44
CA LYS A 646 39.99 0.59 16.59
C LYS A 646 39.35 0.30 17.95
N ALA A 647 38.06 -0.04 17.93
CA ALA A 647 37.29 -0.42 19.09
C ALA A 647 37.39 -1.92 19.35
N TYR A 648 37.44 -2.33 20.61
CA TYR A 648 37.57 -3.73 21.03
C TYR A 648 36.42 -4.13 21.96
N HIS A 649 36.14 -5.43 22.06
CA HIS A 649 35.31 -6.04 23.09
C HIS A 649 36.10 -6.17 24.42
N PRO A 650 35.44 -6.33 25.59
CA PRO A 650 36.14 -6.48 26.87
C PRO A 650 37.07 -7.69 26.93
N GLY A 651 36.78 -8.74 26.14
CA GLY A 651 37.63 -9.92 25.95
C GLY A 651 38.85 -9.72 25.04
N GLY A 652 39.09 -8.51 24.51
CA GLY A 652 40.27 -8.19 23.72
C GLY A 652 40.19 -8.47 22.22
N THR A 653 39.03 -8.90 21.69
CA THR A 653 38.80 -9.04 20.24
C THR A 653 38.36 -7.72 19.61
N LEU A 654 38.72 -7.48 18.34
CA LEU A 654 38.36 -6.25 17.63
C LEU A 654 36.84 -6.22 17.38
N ARG A 655 36.20 -5.09 17.63
CA ARG A 655 34.75 -4.84 17.48
C ARG A 655 34.44 -4.05 16.22
N TYR A 656 35.17 -2.96 15.97
CA TYR A 656 35.12 -2.22 14.71
C TYR A 656 36.36 -1.37 14.49
N GLU A 657 36.62 -0.99 13.25
CA GLU A 657 37.60 0.02 12.89
C GLU A 657 37.14 0.93 11.74
N GLY A 658 37.64 2.17 11.72
CA GLY A 658 37.27 3.17 10.72
C GLY A 658 38.01 4.50 10.88
N ASP A 659 37.64 5.49 10.06
CA ASP A 659 38.19 6.85 10.08
C ASP A 659 37.24 7.83 10.79
N ILE A 660 37.78 8.55 11.78
CA ILE A 660 37.14 9.72 12.40
C ILE A 660 37.73 10.99 11.79
N LYS A 661 36.89 11.94 11.37
CA LYS A 661 37.28 13.24 10.82
C LYS A 661 36.43 14.34 11.45
N LYS A 662 37.06 15.39 11.98
CA LYS A 662 36.39 16.45 12.77
C LYS A 662 35.45 15.89 13.86
N GLY A 663 35.85 14.79 14.50
CA GLY A 663 35.09 14.10 15.55
C GLY A 663 33.94 13.22 15.06
N LYS A 664 33.77 13.05 13.75
CA LYS A 664 32.66 12.31 13.12
C LYS A 664 33.15 11.08 12.35
N ALA A 665 32.39 10.00 12.37
CA ALA A 665 32.62 8.82 11.51
C ALA A 665 32.51 9.21 10.03
N THR A 666 33.50 8.81 9.21
CA THR A 666 33.54 9.13 7.78
C THR A 666 34.25 8.03 6.99
N GLY A 667 33.68 7.64 5.86
CA GLY A 667 34.20 6.55 5.01
C GLY A 667 33.81 5.17 5.54
N LEU A 668 34.51 4.14 5.05
CA LEU A 668 34.17 2.75 5.33
C LEU A 668 34.61 2.31 6.73
N PHE A 669 33.64 1.95 7.56
CA PHE A 669 33.87 1.22 8.81
C PHE A 669 33.72 -0.28 8.55
N THR A 670 34.61 -1.07 9.13
CA THR A 670 34.45 -2.52 9.21
C THR A 670 34.11 -2.89 10.65
N TYR A 671 32.96 -3.52 10.84
CA TYR A 671 32.56 -4.13 12.10
C TYR A 671 32.88 -5.62 12.07
N TYR A 672 33.13 -6.16 13.25
CA TYR A 672 33.45 -7.56 13.48
C TYR A 672 32.45 -8.16 14.49
N HIS A 673 32.26 -9.47 14.43
CA HIS A 673 31.62 -10.24 15.48
C HIS A 673 32.64 -10.41 16.64
N PRO A 674 32.21 -10.72 17.89
CA PRO A 674 33.13 -10.96 19.02
C PRO A 674 34.20 -12.03 18.73
N THR A 675 33.94 -12.86 17.72
CA THR A 675 34.76 -13.99 17.25
C THR A 675 35.90 -13.60 16.29
N GLY A 676 35.92 -12.35 15.81
CA GLY A 676 36.90 -11.82 14.87
C GLY A 676 36.52 -11.94 13.38
N ASN A 677 35.43 -12.63 13.03
CA ASN A 677 34.87 -12.58 11.67
C ASN A 677 34.22 -11.21 11.40
N LYS A 678 34.15 -10.75 10.14
CA LYS A 678 33.44 -9.51 9.79
C LYS A 678 31.95 -9.66 10.05
N SER A 679 31.33 -8.64 10.65
CA SER A 679 29.88 -8.57 10.91
C SER A 679 29.17 -7.59 9.99
N SER A 680 29.79 -6.44 9.69
CA SER A 680 29.29 -5.53 8.66
C SER A 680 30.36 -4.61 8.06
N LEU A 681 30.01 -4.03 6.93
CA LEU A 681 30.69 -2.96 6.22
C LEU A 681 29.68 -1.82 6.08
N ILE A 682 29.98 -0.68 6.70
CA ILE A 682 29.09 0.49 6.73
C ILE A 682 29.88 1.70 6.26
N ASN A 683 29.43 2.36 5.19
CA ASN A 683 30.04 3.62 4.75
C ASN A 683 29.34 4.82 5.39
N PHE A 684 30.13 5.70 6.01
CA PHE A 684 29.67 6.88 6.74
C PHE A 684 29.99 8.19 6.02
N LYS A 685 29.16 9.20 6.27
CA LYS A 685 29.40 10.61 5.94
C LYS A 685 28.93 11.46 7.11
N ASP A 686 29.88 12.07 7.82
CA ASP A 686 29.60 12.98 8.93
C ASP A 686 28.67 12.39 10.01
N ASP A 687 28.93 11.15 10.43
CA ASP A 687 28.14 10.24 11.31
C ASP A 687 26.88 9.59 10.70
N GLN A 688 26.42 10.01 9.52
CA GLN A 688 25.26 9.39 8.86
C GLN A 688 25.69 8.21 7.97
N TYR A 689 24.86 7.15 7.90
CA TYR A 689 25.04 6.09 6.90
C TYR A 689 24.82 6.68 5.49
N HIS A 690 25.74 6.41 4.56
CA HIS A 690 25.70 6.96 3.21
C HIS A 690 26.51 6.11 2.23
N GLY A 691 25.89 5.58 1.17
CA GLY A 691 26.48 4.61 0.25
C GLY A 691 26.13 3.17 0.64
N LEU A 692 27.06 2.23 0.37
CA LEU A 692 26.84 0.80 0.60
C LEU A 692 26.76 0.44 2.10
N PHE A 693 25.77 -0.39 2.44
CA PHE A 693 25.73 -1.19 3.66
C PHE A 693 25.73 -2.68 3.28
N GLN A 694 26.55 -3.47 3.98
CA GLN A 694 26.55 -4.94 3.84
C GLN A 694 26.81 -5.61 5.19
N SER A 695 25.91 -6.47 5.66
CA SER A 695 26.13 -7.34 6.83
C SER A 695 26.53 -8.76 6.43
N PHE A 696 27.04 -9.52 7.39
CA PHE A 696 27.49 -10.89 7.23
C PHE A 696 27.03 -11.77 8.40
N HIS A 697 26.60 -12.99 8.09
CA HIS A 697 26.45 -14.06 9.07
C HIS A 697 27.79 -14.37 9.75
N GLU A 698 27.76 -14.99 10.93
CA GLU A 698 28.97 -15.42 11.67
C GLU A 698 29.89 -16.32 10.83
N SER A 699 29.33 -17.04 9.85
CA SER A 699 30.06 -17.86 8.87
C SER A 699 30.86 -17.07 7.83
N GLY A 700 30.73 -15.73 7.78
CA GLY A 700 31.33 -14.86 6.77
C GLY A 700 30.55 -14.78 5.46
N GLN A 701 29.41 -15.47 5.33
CA GLN A 701 28.48 -15.29 4.20
C GLN A 701 27.70 -13.97 4.35
N LYS A 702 27.25 -13.38 3.22
CA LYS A 702 26.41 -12.17 3.24
C LYS A 702 25.09 -12.43 3.98
N ASP A 703 24.63 -11.45 4.75
CA ASP A 703 23.30 -11.43 5.38
C ASP A 703 22.40 -10.38 4.72
N VAL A 704 22.74 -9.09 4.77
CA VAL A 704 21.99 -8.01 4.11
C VAL A 704 22.91 -7.23 3.17
N VAL A 705 22.36 -6.74 2.06
CA VAL A 705 22.96 -5.73 1.17
C VAL A 705 21.89 -4.68 0.85
N CYS A 706 22.21 -3.40 1.10
CA CYS A 706 21.38 -2.27 0.70
C CYS A 706 22.22 -0.99 0.57
N THR A 707 21.58 0.11 0.20
CA THR A 707 22.20 1.44 0.12
C THR A 707 21.49 2.46 1.01
N TYR A 708 22.26 3.39 1.55
CA TYR A 708 21.80 4.50 2.39
C TYR A 708 22.09 5.85 1.72
N VAL A 709 21.19 6.82 1.90
CA VAL A 709 21.36 8.21 1.48
C VAL A 709 21.03 9.12 2.66
N ASN A 710 22.09 9.67 3.28
CA ASN A 710 22.00 10.65 4.38
C ASN A 710 21.28 10.13 5.64
N GLY A 711 21.55 8.87 6.01
CA GLY A 711 20.97 8.19 7.16
C GLY A 711 19.77 7.29 6.83
N ALA A 712 19.01 7.60 5.78
CA ALA A 712 17.85 6.81 5.35
C ALA A 712 18.20 5.74 4.32
N MET A 713 17.58 4.56 4.39
CA MET A 713 17.76 3.49 3.40
C MET A 713 17.07 3.86 2.08
N HIS A 714 17.77 3.71 0.95
CA HIS A 714 17.28 4.16 -0.35
C HIS A 714 17.94 3.36 -1.47
N GLY A 715 17.15 2.61 -2.24
CA GLY A 715 17.60 1.74 -3.34
C GLY A 715 17.02 0.32 -3.23
N TYR A 716 17.67 -0.64 -3.89
CA TYR A 716 17.26 -2.04 -3.85
C TYR A 716 17.80 -2.75 -2.61
N TYR A 717 16.93 -3.47 -1.90
CA TYR A 717 17.26 -4.23 -0.69
C TYR A 717 17.34 -5.73 -0.98
N ARG A 718 18.32 -6.41 -0.37
CA ARG A 718 18.37 -7.88 -0.32
C ARG A 718 18.79 -8.37 1.07
N GLN A 719 18.06 -9.34 1.61
CA GLN A 719 18.54 -10.25 2.66
C GLN A 719 18.82 -11.64 2.08
N PHE A 720 19.75 -12.37 2.68
CA PHE A 720 20.21 -13.70 2.31
C PHE A 720 20.14 -14.68 3.49
N HIS A 721 19.79 -15.93 3.21
CA HIS A 721 19.88 -17.05 4.16
C HIS A 721 21.35 -17.40 4.45
N LYS A 722 21.61 -18.14 5.55
CA LYS A 722 22.95 -18.64 5.92
C LYS A 722 23.63 -19.51 4.84
N ASN A 723 22.87 -20.02 3.87
CA ASN A 723 23.32 -20.80 2.71
C ASN A 723 23.60 -19.94 1.44
N GLY A 724 23.46 -18.62 1.53
CA GLY A 724 23.77 -17.66 0.46
C GLY A 724 22.65 -17.40 -0.55
N ARG A 725 21.51 -18.08 -0.46
CA ARG A 725 20.31 -17.77 -1.28
C ARG A 725 19.61 -16.51 -0.78
N ILE A 726 18.93 -15.79 -1.68
CA ILE A 726 18.07 -14.65 -1.29
C ILE A 726 16.97 -15.16 -0.35
N LYS A 727 16.75 -14.41 0.72
CA LYS A 727 15.67 -14.59 1.71
C LYS A 727 14.53 -13.62 1.47
N THR A 728 14.81 -12.35 1.16
CA THR A 728 13.81 -11.37 0.75
C THR A 728 14.46 -10.23 -0.04
N GLU A 729 13.70 -9.62 -0.95
CA GLU A 729 14.14 -8.48 -1.76
C GLU A 729 12.97 -7.59 -2.19
N GLY A 730 13.28 -6.33 -2.45
CA GLY A 730 12.33 -5.29 -2.87
C GLY A 730 12.98 -3.91 -2.91
N TRP A 731 12.18 -2.87 -3.17
CA TRP A 731 12.65 -1.48 -3.20
C TRP A 731 12.34 -0.75 -1.88
N VAL A 732 13.31 0.03 -1.40
CA VAL A 732 13.16 0.97 -0.28
C VAL A 732 13.42 2.38 -0.79
N LEU A 733 12.55 3.35 -0.48
CA LEU A 733 12.78 4.76 -0.76
C LEU A 733 12.61 5.57 0.54
N ASN A 734 13.73 6.03 1.11
CA ASN A 734 13.76 6.80 2.36
C ASN A 734 13.19 6.02 3.56
N ASP A 735 13.71 4.81 3.79
CA ASP A 735 13.26 3.81 4.77
C ASP A 735 11.86 3.21 4.54
N GLU A 736 11.03 3.78 3.67
CA GLU A 736 9.71 3.24 3.30
C GLU A 736 9.84 2.10 2.26
N MET A 737 9.13 0.99 2.50
CA MET A 737 9.01 -0.11 1.53
C MET A 737 8.11 0.30 0.37
N GLU A 738 8.53 -0.02 -0.85
CA GLU A 738 7.84 0.35 -2.08
C GLU A 738 7.61 -0.85 -3.01
N GLN A 739 6.40 -0.91 -3.55
CA GLN A 739 5.93 -1.86 -4.56
C GLN A 739 6.11 -3.32 -4.15
N THR A 740 6.33 -4.23 -5.12
CA THR A 740 6.41 -5.67 -4.86
C THR A 740 7.66 -6.04 -4.08
N TRP A 741 7.45 -6.62 -2.90
CA TRP A 741 8.44 -7.30 -2.09
C TRP A 741 8.21 -8.81 -2.12
N ASN A 742 9.29 -9.57 -2.32
CA ASN A 742 9.26 -11.02 -2.32
C ASN A 742 10.05 -11.58 -1.14
N THR A 743 9.56 -12.69 -0.58
CA THR A 743 10.25 -13.48 0.45
C THR A 743 10.32 -14.93 0.02
N TYR A 744 11.45 -15.59 0.22
CA TYR A 744 11.78 -16.92 -0.28
C TYR A 744 12.17 -17.87 0.85
N PHE A 745 11.79 -19.14 0.72
CA PHE A 745 12.22 -20.22 1.61
C PHE A 745 13.73 -20.52 1.42
N THR A 746 14.34 -21.26 2.37
CA THR A 746 15.77 -21.65 2.32
C THR A 746 16.16 -22.47 1.08
N ASN A 747 15.19 -23.11 0.41
CA ASN A 747 15.40 -23.83 -0.85
C ASN A 747 15.43 -22.90 -2.10
N GLY A 748 14.99 -21.64 -1.97
CA GLY A 748 14.88 -20.67 -3.06
C GLY A 748 13.48 -20.52 -3.68
N THR A 749 12.49 -21.34 -3.29
CA THR A 749 11.10 -21.16 -3.72
C THR A 749 10.50 -19.89 -3.09
N LEU A 750 9.71 -19.14 -3.85
CA LEU A 750 8.92 -18.02 -3.32
C LEU A 750 7.99 -18.51 -2.20
N SER A 751 7.97 -17.78 -1.09
CA SER A 751 7.15 -18.06 0.10
C SER A 751 5.95 -17.11 0.18
N HIS A 752 6.18 -15.82 -0.04
CA HIS A 752 5.11 -14.85 -0.22
C HIS A 752 5.56 -13.63 -1.02
N SER A 753 4.58 -12.91 -1.54
CA SER A 753 4.74 -11.62 -2.22
C SER A 753 3.72 -10.63 -1.64
N GLN A 754 4.15 -9.39 -1.39
CA GLN A 754 3.35 -8.28 -0.87
C GLN A 754 3.65 -7.04 -1.68
N TYR A 755 2.62 -6.29 -2.08
CA TYR A 755 2.82 -4.94 -2.62
C TYR A 755 2.75 -3.88 -1.49
N TYR A 756 3.65 -2.91 -1.53
CA TYR A 756 3.74 -1.81 -0.56
C TYR A 756 3.57 -0.44 -1.24
N LEU A 757 3.11 0.54 -0.46
CA LEU A 757 2.93 1.93 -0.89
C LEU A 757 3.17 2.84 0.31
N PHE A 758 4.20 3.69 0.26
CA PHE A 758 4.65 4.53 1.38
C PHE A 758 4.91 3.73 2.67
N GLY A 759 5.49 2.52 2.53
CA GLY A 759 5.73 1.59 3.63
C GLY A 759 4.51 0.78 4.11
N ASP A 760 3.28 1.18 3.78
CA ASP A 760 2.07 0.42 4.12
C ASP A 760 1.87 -0.77 3.19
N SER A 761 1.36 -1.89 3.72
CA SER A 761 0.84 -2.98 2.88
C SER A 761 -0.39 -2.51 2.09
N HIS A 762 -0.37 -2.65 0.78
CA HIS A 762 -1.43 -2.17 -0.12
C HIS A 762 -1.69 -3.18 -1.25
N GLY A 763 -2.95 -3.37 -1.64
CA GLY A 763 -3.36 -4.33 -2.67
C GLY A 763 -3.16 -5.79 -2.26
N GLU A 764 -2.83 -6.67 -3.21
CA GLU A 764 -2.72 -8.11 -2.91
C GLU A 764 -1.44 -8.51 -2.16
N TYR A 765 -1.64 -9.41 -1.20
CA TYR A 765 -0.66 -10.32 -0.63
C TYR A 765 -0.96 -11.73 -1.13
N GLN A 766 0.07 -12.49 -1.51
CA GLN A 766 -0.07 -13.89 -1.91
C GLN A 766 0.95 -14.77 -1.17
N GLN A 767 0.53 -15.93 -0.67
CA GLN A 767 1.38 -16.92 0.00
C GLN A 767 1.40 -18.25 -0.76
N PHE A 768 2.59 -18.84 -0.88
CA PHE A 768 2.90 -19.97 -1.74
C PHE A 768 3.41 -21.18 -0.94
N ASP A 769 3.08 -22.38 -1.41
CA ASP A 769 3.60 -23.63 -0.87
C ASP A 769 5.09 -23.82 -1.20
N LYS A 770 5.77 -24.79 -0.57
CA LYS A 770 7.20 -25.09 -0.83
C LYS A 770 7.48 -25.50 -2.29
N ASN A 771 6.43 -25.79 -3.07
CA ASN A 771 6.43 -26.14 -4.49
C ASN A 771 6.06 -24.95 -5.41
N GLY A 772 5.84 -23.75 -4.86
CA GLY A 772 5.54 -22.51 -5.60
C GLY A 772 4.07 -22.31 -5.96
N ARG A 773 3.12 -23.05 -5.36
CA ARG A 773 1.68 -22.92 -5.67
C ARG A 773 0.99 -21.97 -4.67
N PRO A 774 0.22 -20.96 -5.11
CA PRO A 774 -0.47 -20.07 -4.20
C PRO A 774 -1.62 -20.79 -3.48
N PHE A 775 -1.62 -20.79 -2.15
CA PHE A 775 -2.69 -21.39 -1.34
C PHE A 775 -3.51 -20.35 -0.56
N PHE A 776 -3.08 -19.08 -0.56
CA PHE A 776 -3.67 -18.03 0.28
C PHE A 776 -3.45 -16.63 -0.31
N ARG A 777 -4.45 -15.77 -0.15
CA ARG A 777 -4.39 -14.34 -0.50
C ARG A 777 -5.04 -13.47 0.59
N ASN A 778 -4.47 -12.29 0.81
CA ASN A 778 -5.13 -11.18 1.51
C ASN A 778 -5.17 -9.98 0.56
N THR A 779 -6.09 -9.05 0.79
CA THR A 779 -6.09 -7.71 0.17
C THR A 779 -6.01 -6.67 1.27
N TYR A 780 -5.12 -5.69 1.10
CA TYR A 780 -4.89 -4.60 2.03
C TYR A 780 -5.20 -3.25 1.40
N ASN A 781 -5.59 -2.27 2.22
CA ASN A 781 -5.70 -0.87 1.84
C ASN A 781 -5.05 -0.03 2.95
N HIS A 782 -3.84 0.50 2.71
CA HIS A 782 -3.04 1.25 3.70
C HIS A 782 -2.96 0.53 5.06
N GLY A 783 -2.39 -0.67 5.04
CA GLY A 783 -2.24 -1.55 6.21
C GLY A 783 -3.51 -2.27 6.66
N VAL A 784 -4.71 -1.75 6.35
CA VAL A 784 -5.99 -2.36 6.76
C VAL A 784 -6.31 -3.58 5.89
N LEU A 785 -6.51 -4.75 6.50
CA LEU A 785 -6.95 -5.98 5.83
C LEU A 785 -8.42 -5.85 5.39
N THR A 786 -8.68 -5.74 4.09
CA THR A 786 -10.04 -5.56 3.52
C THR A 786 -10.65 -6.83 2.94
N ALA A 787 -9.85 -7.82 2.52
CA ALA A 787 -10.34 -9.11 2.06
C ALA A 787 -9.34 -10.25 2.29
N ARG A 788 -9.84 -11.49 2.26
CA ARG A 788 -9.07 -12.73 2.45
C ARG A 788 -9.63 -13.85 1.58
N ALA A 789 -8.77 -14.69 1.03
CA ALA A 789 -9.14 -15.90 0.29
C ALA A 789 -8.18 -17.06 0.56
N GLN A 790 -8.74 -18.25 0.85
CA GLN A 790 -8.01 -19.52 0.81
C GLN A 790 -8.22 -20.17 -0.54
N LEU A 791 -7.16 -20.74 -1.11
CA LEU A 791 -7.17 -21.33 -2.45
C LEU A 791 -7.04 -22.87 -2.38
N ASP A 792 -7.58 -23.55 -3.39
CA ASP A 792 -7.41 -24.98 -3.60
C ASP A 792 -6.10 -25.30 -4.33
N THR A 793 -5.87 -26.60 -4.56
CA THR A 793 -4.65 -27.12 -5.20
C THR A 793 -4.50 -26.75 -6.67
N LEU A 794 -5.50 -26.10 -7.28
CA LEU A 794 -5.54 -25.58 -8.65
C LEU A 794 -5.59 -24.03 -8.68
N GLY A 795 -5.58 -23.36 -7.52
CA GLY A 795 -5.70 -21.91 -7.38
C GLY A 795 -7.14 -21.37 -7.34
N GLY A 796 -8.15 -22.24 -7.36
CA GLY A 796 -9.56 -21.86 -7.20
C GLY A 796 -9.87 -21.41 -5.77
N VAL A 797 -10.85 -20.53 -5.56
CA VAL A 797 -11.18 -20.02 -4.22
C VAL A 797 -12.01 -21.05 -3.44
N LEU A 798 -11.43 -21.66 -2.41
CA LEU A 798 -12.15 -22.54 -1.46
C LEU A 798 -13.14 -21.77 -0.59
N LYS A 799 -12.71 -20.58 -0.15
CA LYS A 799 -13.42 -19.70 0.78
C LYS A 799 -12.81 -18.31 0.66
N SER A 800 -13.63 -17.28 0.60
CA SER A 800 -13.24 -15.88 0.78
C SER A 800 -14.10 -15.17 1.81
N GLU A 801 -13.53 -14.16 2.47
CA GLU A 801 -14.20 -13.30 3.45
C GLU A 801 -13.83 -11.84 3.17
N THR A 802 -14.82 -10.95 3.22
CA THR A 802 -14.65 -9.49 3.05
C THR A 802 -14.76 -8.82 4.41
N LEU A 803 -13.81 -7.95 4.73
CA LEU A 803 -13.69 -7.24 5.99
C LEU A 803 -13.84 -5.73 5.71
N ALA A 804 -15.08 -5.24 5.68
CA ALA A 804 -15.39 -3.86 5.30
C ALA A 804 -14.70 -2.87 6.25
N GLU A 805 -13.78 -2.06 5.74
CA GLU A 805 -12.85 -1.22 6.52
C GLU A 805 -12.16 -1.97 7.69
N GLY A 806 -11.81 -3.23 7.46
CA GLY A 806 -11.17 -4.09 8.47
C GLY A 806 -12.10 -4.61 9.58
N ASN A 807 -13.42 -4.53 9.39
CA ASN A 807 -14.42 -5.02 10.34
C ASN A 807 -15.05 -6.34 9.86
N GLY A 808 -15.20 -7.32 10.76
CA GLY A 808 -15.91 -8.57 10.47
C GLY A 808 -15.33 -9.78 11.22
N LYS A 809 -15.84 -10.97 10.92
CA LYS A 809 -15.21 -12.22 11.41
C LYS A 809 -14.08 -12.59 10.45
N ASN A 810 -12.95 -12.99 11.01
CA ASN A 810 -11.79 -13.50 10.28
C ASN A 810 -11.60 -14.97 10.63
N ILE A 811 -11.91 -15.86 9.69
CA ILE A 811 -11.92 -17.30 9.88
C ILE A 811 -11.04 -17.99 8.83
N LEU A 812 -10.11 -18.82 9.28
CA LEU A 812 -9.38 -19.75 8.43
C LEU A 812 -9.93 -21.17 8.61
N TYR A 813 -9.86 -21.95 7.55
CA TYR A 813 -10.34 -23.33 7.48
C TYR A 813 -9.23 -24.31 7.13
N PHE A 814 -9.40 -25.57 7.52
CA PHE A 814 -8.69 -26.71 6.95
C PHE A 814 -9.31 -27.13 5.62
N ALA A 815 -8.61 -27.95 4.84
CA ALA A 815 -9.12 -28.50 3.58
C ALA A 815 -10.43 -29.30 3.78
N ASN A 816 -10.59 -29.96 4.94
CA ASN A 816 -11.82 -30.64 5.34
C ASN A 816 -12.98 -29.69 5.78
N LYS A 817 -12.84 -28.39 5.54
CA LYS A 817 -13.82 -27.31 5.80
C LYS A 817 -14.16 -27.04 7.27
N LYS A 818 -13.47 -27.66 8.23
CA LYS A 818 -13.53 -27.25 9.65
C LYS A 818 -12.69 -26.00 9.90
N THR A 819 -13.09 -25.19 10.87
CA THR A 819 -12.33 -24.02 11.34
C THR A 819 -10.92 -24.44 11.80
N ARG A 820 -9.91 -23.69 11.37
CA ARG A 820 -8.50 -23.72 11.80
C ARG A 820 -8.18 -22.59 12.76
N PHE A 821 -8.74 -21.41 12.50
CA PHE A 821 -8.56 -20.19 13.29
C PHE A 821 -9.82 -19.34 13.20
N GLN A 822 -10.23 -18.67 14.28
CA GLN A 822 -11.22 -17.59 14.22
C GLN A 822 -10.94 -16.48 15.24
N THR A 823 -11.32 -15.26 14.86
CA THR A 823 -11.39 -14.07 15.73
C THR A 823 -12.37 -13.06 15.12
N GLN A 824 -12.86 -12.12 15.93
CA GLN A 824 -13.53 -10.91 15.46
C GLN A 824 -12.48 -9.84 15.16
N MET A 825 -12.69 -9.05 14.09
CA MET A 825 -11.89 -7.88 13.75
C MET A 825 -12.74 -6.60 13.78
N GLN A 826 -12.07 -5.50 14.10
CA GLN A 826 -12.60 -4.13 14.13
C GLN A 826 -11.47 -3.19 13.69
N CYS A 827 -11.70 -2.34 12.68
CA CYS A 827 -10.68 -1.41 12.13
C CYS A 827 -9.34 -2.05 11.71
N GLY A 828 -9.33 -3.34 11.32
CA GLY A 828 -8.10 -4.06 10.99
C GLY A 828 -7.36 -4.65 12.21
N GLU A 829 -7.75 -4.27 13.43
CA GLU A 829 -7.26 -4.81 14.69
C GLU A 829 -8.09 -6.03 15.13
N TYR A 830 -7.51 -6.90 15.97
CA TYR A 830 -8.26 -8.01 16.56
C TYR A 830 -9.13 -7.54 17.74
N ALA A 831 -10.42 -7.89 17.71
CA ALA A 831 -11.43 -7.44 18.67
C ALA A 831 -11.95 -8.55 19.62
N SER A 832 -11.48 -9.79 19.45
CA SER A 832 -11.76 -10.90 20.37
C SER A 832 -10.58 -11.86 20.46
N ASP A 833 -10.56 -12.68 21.52
CA ASP A 833 -9.67 -13.83 21.68
C ASP A 833 -9.41 -14.59 20.36
N LEU A 834 -8.15 -14.95 20.14
CA LEU A 834 -7.72 -15.72 18.98
C LEU A 834 -7.89 -17.20 19.31
N LEU A 835 -8.82 -17.87 18.62
CA LEU A 835 -9.15 -19.27 18.83
C LEU A 835 -8.61 -20.12 17.67
N SER A 836 -7.67 -21.01 17.98
CA SER A 836 -7.09 -21.96 17.00
C SER A 836 -7.54 -23.39 17.30
N TYR A 837 -7.70 -24.19 16.25
CA TYR A 837 -8.30 -25.53 16.32
C TYR A 837 -7.46 -26.56 15.56
N TYR A 838 -7.55 -27.81 16.00
CA TYR A 838 -7.07 -28.97 15.25
C TYR A 838 -8.05 -29.34 14.13
N ALA A 839 -7.56 -29.99 13.07
CA ALA A 839 -8.37 -30.44 11.93
C ALA A 839 -9.46 -31.47 12.29
N ASN A 840 -9.42 -32.06 13.48
CA ASN A 840 -10.51 -32.87 14.02
C ASN A 840 -11.69 -32.02 14.57
N GLY A 841 -11.49 -30.72 14.82
CA GLY A 841 -12.47 -29.76 15.36
C GLY A 841 -12.26 -29.38 16.83
N LYS A 842 -11.29 -29.97 17.52
CA LYS A 842 -10.98 -29.66 18.93
C LYS A 842 -10.16 -28.37 19.07
N LEU A 843 -10.34 -27.64 20.17
CA LEU A 843 -9.57 -26.44 20.49
C LEU A 843 -8.08 -26.77 20.67
N GLN A 844 -7.22 -26.10 19.91
CA GLN A 844 -5.76 -26.18 19.98
C GLN A 844 -5.19 -25.11 20.91
N SER A 845 -5.68 -23.87 20.83
CA SER A 845 -5.27 -22.78 21.72
C SER A 845 -6.30 -21.66 21.81
N SER A 846 -6.28 -20.95 22.94
CA SER A 846 -6.99 -19.69 23.16
C SER A 846 -5.99 -18.64 23.60
N THR A 847 -5.83 -17.58 22.81
CA THR A 847 -5.02 -16.41 23.20
C THR A 847 -5.97 -15.27 23.59
N PRO A 848 -6.04 -14.91 24.88
CA PRO A 848 -6.94 -13.86 25.34
C PRO A 848 -6.48 -12.48 24.87
N LEU A 849 -7.45 -11.64 24.50
CA LEU A 849 -7.21 -10.24 24.14
C LEU A 849 -7.77 -9.26 25.17
N LYS A 850 -7.08 -8.13 25.28
CA LYS A 850 -7.63 -6.90 25.85
C LYS A 850 -7.20 -5.73 24.97
N ASN A 851 -8.16 -4.98 24.45
CA ASN A 851 -7.91 -3.73 23.71
C ASN A 851 -6.99 -3.90 22.48
N GLY A 852 -7.11 -5.01 21.76
CA GLY A 852 -6.29 -5.37 20.60
C GLY A 852 -4.97 -6.10 20.89
N GLU A 853 -4.52 -6.11 22.14
CA GLU A 853 -3.24 -6.71 22.55
C GLU A 853 -3.44 -8.01 23.32
N TYR A 854 -2.47 -8.94 23.22
CA TYR A 854 -2.47 -10.17 24.01
C TYR A 854 -2.40 -9.83 25.51
N ASN A 855 -3.36 -10.32 26.30
CA ASN A 855 -3.46 -9.96 27.71
C ASN A 855 -4.22 -11.04 28.50
N GLY A 856 -3.62 -11.57 29.56
CA GLY A 856 -4.15 -12.67 30.36
C GLY A 856 -3.55 -14.04 30.03
N ARG A 857 -4.11 -15.10 30.64
CA ARG A 857 -3.52 -16.45 30.65
C ARG A 857 -3.76 -17.19 29.33
N TYR A 858 -2.73 -17.27 28.50
CA TYR A 858 -2.69 -18.12 27.31
C TYR A 858 -2.69 -19.60 27.68
N LYS A 859 -3.42 -20.41 26.91
CA LYS A 859 -3.40 -21.88 27.00
C LYS A 859 -3.41 -22.51 25.62
N ALA A 860 -2.57 -23.53 25.45
CA ALA A 860 -2.64 -24.44 24.32
C ALA A 860 -2.60 -25.90 24.76
N TYR A 861 -3.19 -26.75 23.94
CA TYR A 861 -3.45 -28.17 24.19
C TYR A 861 -2.82 -29.03 23.10
N TYR A 862 -2.64 -30.32 23.39
CA TYR A 862 -2.43 -31.37 22.40
C TYR A 862 -3.77 -31.81 21.77
N ALA A 863 -3.74 -32.56 20.66
CA ALA A 863 -4.96 -33.10 20.03
C ALA A 863 -5.69 -34.15 20.91
N SER A 864 -5.02 -34.66 21.94
CA SER A 864 -5.57 -35.45 23.06
C SER A 864 -6.34 -34.60 24.10
N GLN A 865 -6.37 -33.27 23.96
CA GLN A 865 -6.87 -32.27 24.92
C GLN A 865 -6.13 -32.19 26.26
N LYS A 866 -4.98 -32.84 26.42
CA LYS A 866 -4.05 -32.51 27.51
C LYS A 866 -3.44 -31.13 27.29
N LEU A 867 -3.19 -30.41 28.38
CA LEU A 867 -2.48 -29.13 28.33
C LEU A 867 -1.06 -29.34 27.76
N ARG A 868 -0.62 -28.42 26.90
CA ARG A 868 0.69 -28.43 26.23
C ARG A 868 1.58 -27.28 26.71
N VAL A 869 0.99 -26.10 26.89
CA VAL A 869 1.66 -24.92 27.44
C VAL A 869 0.64 -23.96 28.05
N GLU A 870 1.01 -23.33 29.15
CA GLU A 870 0.33 -22.13 29.65
C GLU A 870 1.33 -21.10 30.19
N GLY A 871 0.89 -19.84 30.22
CA GLY A 871 1.63 -18.69 30.72
C GLY A 871 0.80 -17.43 30.51
N ASP A 872 1.26 -16.30 31.03
CA ASP A 872 0.51 -15.04 30.98
C ASP A 872 1.10 -14.09 29.93
N TYR A 873 0.21 -13.43 29.17
CA TYR A 873 0.55 -12.24 28.39
C TYR A 873 0.18 -10.99 29.20
N VAL A 874 1.03 -9.97 29.14
CA VAL A 874 0.78 -8.65 29.70
C VAL A 874 1.20 -7.64 28.66
N ASP A 875 0.26 -6.82 28.21
CA ASP A 875 0.46 -5.71 27.28
C ASP A 875 1.16 -6.15 25.98
N GLY A 876 0.62 -7.19 25.34
CA GLY A 876 1.16 -7.82 24.13
C GLY A 876 2.27 -8.82 24.39
N GLU A 877 3.03 -8.67 25.48
CA GLU A 877 4.27 -9.40 25.72
C GLU A 877 4.15 -10.60 26.67
N GLN A 878 4.93 -11.65 26.39
CA GLN A 878 5.01 -12.82 27.27
C GLN A 878 5.69 -12.45 28.59
N ASN A 879 5.02 -12.76 29.71
CA ASN A 879 5.48 -12.41 31.05
C ASN A 879 5.19 -13.51 32.08
N GLY A 880 5.92 -13.50 33.19
CA GLY A 880 5.75 -14.45 34.28
C GLY A 880 6.36 -15.83 34.00
N LEU A 881 5.91 -16.85 34.74
CA LEU A 881 6.42 -18.22 34.60
C LEU A 881 5.63 -18.99 33.54
N TRP A 882 6.22 -19.18 32.37
CA TRP A 882 5.66 -20.04 31.34
C TRP A 882 6.02 -21.51 31.61
N THR A 883 5.05 -22.40 31.45
CA THR A 883 5.19 -23.84 31.71
C THR A 883 4.71 -24.66 30.52
N TRP A 884 5.59 -25.55 30.04
CA TRP A 884 5.31 -26.52 28.97
C TRP A 884 5.16 -27.92 29.57
N TYR A 885 4.39 -28.76 28.90
CA TYR A 885 4.03 -30.10 29.35
C TYR A 885 4.21 -31.09 28.20
N PHE A 886 4.69 -32.29 28.51
CA PHE A 886 4.66 -33.45 27.61
C PHE A 886 3.22 -33.96 27.42
N GLU A 887 2.97 -34.73 26.37
CA GLU A 887 1.66 -35.38 26.16
C GLU A 887 1.38 -36.53 27.16
N SER A 888 2.34 -36.94 27.99
CA SER A 888 2.03 -37.69 29.22
C SER A 888 1.21 -36.85 30.23
N GLY A 889 1.41 -35.53 30.27
CA GLY A 889 0.83 -34.59 31.24
C GLY A 889 1.83 -34.09 32.29
N LYS A 890 3.08 -34.56 32.25
CA LYS A 890 4.19 -34.05 33.08
C LYS A 890 4.78 -32.77 32.50
N VAL A 891 5.47 -31.99 33.32
CA VAL A 891 6.19 -30.77 32.89
C VAL A 891 7.37 -31.14 31.99
N ASP A 892 7.52 -30.43 30.87
CA ASP A 892 8.69 -30.47 29.95
C ASP A 892 9.64 -29.29 30.23
N ALA A 893 9.12 -28.08 30.41
CA ALA A 893 9.93 -26.92 30.71
C ALA A 893 9.20 -25.91 31.62
N LYS A 894 10.00 -25.15 32.38
CA LYS A 894 9.62 -23.97 33.14
C LYS A 894 10.60 -22.86 32.77
N ILE A 895 10.09 -21.80 32.15
CA ILE A 895 10.91 -20.67 31.69
C ILE A 895 10.28 -19.37 32.21
N PRO A 896 10.95 -18.64 33.11
CA PRO A 896 10.60 -17.27 33.43
C PRO A 896 10.78 -16.38 32.19
N ILE A 897 9.72 -15.67 31.80
CA ILE A 897 9.72 -14.72 30.68
C ILE A 897 9.38 -13.34 31.22
N ARG A 898 9.99 -12.31 30.65
CA ARG A 898 9.80 -10.91 31.02
C ARG A 898 9.93 -10.06 29.76
N ASN A 899 8.87 -9.33 29.40
CA ASN A 899 8.80 -8.53 28.18
C ASN A 899 9.24 -9.33 26.94
N GLY A 900 8.63 -10.51 26.72
CA GLY A 900 8.89 -11.38 25.57
C GLY A 900 10.16 -12.23 25.65
N LYS A 901 11.11 -11.88 26.54
CA LYS A 901 12.43 -12.52 26.62
C LYS A 901 12.57 -13.44 27.82
N TYR A 902 13.34 -14.52 27.66
CA TYR A 902 13.69 -15.42 28.75
C TYR A 902 14.59 -14.70 29.76
N HIS A 903 14.14 -14.59 31.01
CA HIS A 903 14.82 -13.81 32.05
C HIS A 903 14.59 -14.44 33.43
N GLY A 904 15.57 -15.20 33.92
CA GLY A 904 15.54 -15.91 35.20
C GLY A 904 16.11 -17.33 35.10
N GLU A 905 15.82 -18.16 36.11
CA GLU A 905 16.23 -19.56 36.13
C GLU A 905 15.32 -20.41 35.23
N ARG A 906 15.86 -20.87 34.09
CA ARG A 906 15.21 -21.85 33.21
C ARG A 906 15.46 -23.27 33.73
N ILE A 907 14.42 -24.09 33.74
CA ILE A 907 14.49 -25.53 34.03
C ILE A 907 13.78 -26.32 32.92
N ASP A 908 14.53 -27.14 32.19
CA ASP A 908 14.02 -28.15 31.28
C ASP A 908 14.07 -29.52 31.96
N TYR A 909 13.10 -30.40 31.68
CA TYR A 909 12.92 -31.71 32.31
C TYR A 909 13.03 -32.86 31.29
N TRP A 910 13.14 -34.07 31.79
CA TRP A 910 12.92 -35.33 31.08
C TRP A 910 11.50 -35.85 31.36
N GLU A 911 10.91 -36.63 30.45
CA GLU A 911 9.54 -37.16 30.62
C GLU A 911 9.37 -38.15 31.79
N ASN A 912 10.45 -38.63 32.41
CA ASN A 912 10.33 -39.33 33.68
C ASN A 912 10.04 -38.39 34.87
N GLY A 913 10.43 -37.11 34.79
CA GLY A 913 10.28 -36.07 35.81
C GLY A 913 11.59 -35.51 36.35
N GLN A 914 12.74 -36.07 35.97
CA GLN A 914 14.06 -35.54 36.35
C GLN A 914 14.38 -34.24 35.60
N ILE A 915 15.24 -33.40 36.18
CA ILE A 915 15.79 -32.24 35.47
C ILE A 915 16.66 -32.73 34.30
N ARG A 916 16.60 -32.03 33.16
CA ARG A 916 17.41 -32.22 31.95
C ARG A 916 18.40 -31.09 31.77
N VAL A 917 17.95 -29.84 31.94
CA VAL A 917 18.81 -28.64 31.94
C VAL A 917 18.33 -27.71 33.06
N LYS A 918 19.26 -27.06 33.77
CA LYS A 918 18.97 -25.94 34.67
C LYS A 918 20.01 -24.84 34.46
N GLY A 919 19.61 -23.59 34.33
CA GLY A 919 20.55 -22.47 34.21
C GLY A 919 19.90 -21.10 34.10
N THR A 920 20.67 -20.06 34.38
CA THR A 920 20.19 -18.67 34.29
C THR A 920 20.21 -18.18 32.84
N VAL A 921 19.12 -17.51 32.47
CA VAL A 921 18.96 -16.82 31.18
C VAL A 921 18.69 -15.35 31.48
N VAL A 922 19.32 -14.43 30.75
CA VAL A 922 19.17 -12.98 30.93
C VAL A 922 18.91 -12.37 29.56
N GLU A 923 17.73 -11.77 29.38
CA GLU A 923 17.31 -11.14 28.11
C GLU A 923 17.29 -12.06 26.87
N GLY A 924 17.28 -13.39 27.08
CA GLY A 924 17.38 -14.42 26.05
C GLY A 924 18.68 -15.22 26.09
N ASP A 925 19.77 -14.62 26.55
CA ASP A 925 21.11 -15.21 26.53
C ASP A 925 21.41 -16.05 27.78
N ARG A 926 22.15 -17.15 27.62
CA ARG A 926 22.63 -17.97 28.74
C ARG A 926 23.77 -17.22 29.42
N ILE A 927 23.67 -16.96 30.73
CA ILE A 927 24.69 -16.25 31.51
C ILE A 927 25.01 -17.05 32.77
N GLY A 928 26.29 -17.22 33.09
CA GLY A 928 26.76 -18.03 34.21
C GLY A 928 26.57 -19.54 33.95
N SER A 929 26.38 -20.31 35.02
CA SER A 929 26.33 -21.78 34.94
C SER A 929 25.00 -22.32 34.39
N SER A 930 25.09 -23.14 33.34
CA SER A 930 24.05 -24.08 32.89
C SER A 930 24.49 -25.52 33.18
N PHE A 931 23.69 -26.24 33.95
CA PHE A 931 23.85 -27.64 34.32
C PHE A 931 23.02 -28.53 33.40
N TYR A 932 23.59 -29.63 32.91
CA TYR A 932 22.94 -30.60 32.03
C TYR A 932 22.99 -31.98 32.67
N TYR A 933 21.87 -32.70 32.65
CA TYR A 933 21.69 -33.96 33.40
C TYR A 933 21.14 -35.07 32.50
N ALA A 934 21.59 -36.29 32.75
CA ALA A 934 21.08 -37.49 32.09
C ALA A 934 19.70 -37.87 32.64
N PRO A 935 18.93 -38.75 31.97
CA PRO A 935 17.59 -39.13 32.44
C PRO A 935 17.54 -39.79 33.82
N ASP A 936 18.64 -40.35 34.35
CA ASP A 936 18.71 -40.87 35.72
C ASP A 936 18.86 -39.76 36.79
N GLY A 937 19.12 -38.52 36.37
CA GLY A 937 19.43 -37.38 37.24
C GLY A 937 20.92 -37.12 37.45
N THR A 938 21.82 -37.93 36.87
CA THR A 938 23.27 -37.73 37.01
C THR A 938 23.75 -36.53 36.18
N LEU A 939 24.53 -35.63 36.79
CA LEU A 939 25.12 -34.47 36.10
C LEU A 939 26.07 -34.94 34.98
N MET A 940 25.81 -34.47 33.77
CA MET A 940 26.65 -34.72 32.59
C MET A 940 27.78 -33.71 32.50
N ILE A 941 27.45 -32.42 32.64
CA ILE A 941 28.34 -31.28 32.45
C ILE A 941 27.72 -30.01 33.06
N GLU A 942 28.55 -29.15 33.65
CA GLU A 942 28.26 -27.75 33.92
C GLU A 942 29.03 -26.89 32.91
N ARG A 943 28.33 -25.95 32.26
CA ARG A 943 28.87 -25.00 31.28
C ARG A 943 28.71 -23.59 31.81
N MET A 944 29.78 -22.80 31.83
CA MET A 944 29.75 -21.39 32.25
C MET A 944 29.80 -20.49 31.01
N TYR A 945 28.83 -19.59 30.91
CA TYR A 945 28.66 -18.66 29.80
C TYR A 945 28.93 -17.21 30.23
N ASP A 946 29.63 -16.45 29.39
CA ASP A 946 29.78 -14.99 29.51
C ASP A 946 28.83 -14.26 28.53
N GLU A 947 28.99 -12.95 28.38
CA GLU A 947 28.25 -12.11 27.43
C GLU A 947 28.57 -12.39 25.93
N ASN A 948 29.49 -13.30 25.62
CA ASN A 948 29.93 -13.67 24.27
C ASN A 948 29.73 -15.18 23.97
N GLY A 949 29.31 -15.98 24.95
CA GLY A 949 28.95 -17.39 24.81
C GLY A 949 29.72 -18.33 25.72
N LEU A 950 30.11 -19.51 25.21
CA LEU A 950 30.63 -20.60 26.05
C LEU A 950 32.14 -20.43 26.32
N VAL A 951 32.49 -19.93 27.51
CA VAL A 951 33.89 -19.71 27.92
C VAL A 951 34.55 -20.93 28.57
N ARG A 952 33.81 -21.75 29.33
CA ARG A 952 34.40 -22.90 30.05
C ARG A 952 33.39 -23.93 30.53
N TYR A 953 33.86 -25.09 30.94
CA TYR A 953 33.03 -26.17 31.47
C TYR A 953 33.72 -27.00 32.55
N ARG A 954 32.95 -27.78 33.30
CA ARG A 954 33.43 -28.79 34.27
C ARG A 954 32.41 -29.92 34.42
N TYR A 955 32.78 -30.98 35.14
CA TYR A 955 31.92 -32.14 35.38
C TYR A 955 32.27 -32.77 36.75
N LEU A 956 31.70 -33.93 37.08
CA LEU A 956 32.01 -34.64 38.32
C LEU A 956 33.13 -35.67 38.09
N ASP A 957 34.11 -35.68 38.97
CA ASP A 957 35.14 -36.71 39.02
C ASP A 957 34.64 -38.03 39.65
N LYS A 958 35.54 -39.00 39.81
CA LYS A 958 35.25 -40.33 40.35
C LYS A 958 34.77 -40.31 41.80
N ASP A 959 35.23 -39.33 42.57
CA ASP A 959 34.88 -39.11 43.97
C ASP A 959 33.66 -38.17 44.12
N LYS A 960 32.97 -37.91 42.99
CA LYS A 960 31.79 -37.07 42.84
C LYS A 960 32.01 -35.61 43.24
N GLN A 961 33.25 -35.12 43.18
CA GLN A 961 33.56 -33.71 43.35
C GLN A 961 33.54 -33.00 41.99
N LEU A 962 33.29 -31.69 41.99
CA LEU A 962 33.35 -30.89 40.77
C LEU A 962 34.82 -30.66 40.38
N THR A 963 35.17 -31.00 39.13
CA THR A 963 36.52 -30.71 38.61
C THR A 963 36.79 -29.20 38.60
N PRO A 964 38.07 -28.79 38.55
CA PRO A 964 38.44 -27.46 38.06
C PRO A 964 37.79 -27.17 36.70
N TYR A 965 37.63 -25.89 36.39
CA TYR A 965 37.14 -25.47 35.07
C TYR A 965 38.15 -25.75 33.97
N ILE A 966 37.65 -26.25 32.84
CA ILE A 966 38.36 -26.41 31.58
C ILE A 966 37.93 -25.24 30.68
N GLU A 967 38.86 -24.32 30.44
CA GLU A 967 38.65 -23.11 29.65
C GLU A 967 38.65 -23.41 28.13
N LEU A 968 37.84 -22.66 27.37
CA LEU A 968 37.74 -22.74 25.90
C LEU A 968 38.35 -21.49 25.27
N PRO A 969 39.65 -21.52 24.89
CA PRO A 969 40.32 -20.34 24.35
C PRO A 969 39.64 -19.87 23.05
N ASN A 970 39.35 -18.57 22.98
CA ASN A 970 38.62 -17.96 21.86
C ASN A 970 37.30 -18.69 21.54
N TYR A 971 36.59 -19.15 22.57
CA TYR A 971 35.27 -19.80 22.46
C TYR A 971 35.28 -21.06 21.55
N THR A 972 36.43 -21.70 21.42
CA THR A 972 36.72 -22.74 20.42
C THR A 972 37.42 -23.93 21.08
N GLY A 973 37.04 -25.14 20.70
CA GLY A 973 37.66 -26.37 21.19
C GLY A 973 36.71 -27.56 21.27
N THR A 974 37.21 -28.69 21.76
CA THR A 974 36.38 -29.88 22.03
C THR A 974 36.02 -29.95 23.50
N VAL A 975 34.73 -29.91 23.80
CA VAL A 975 34.16 -30.09 25.12
C VAL A 975 33.98 -31.59 25.37
N LYS A 976 34.79 -32.16 26.28
CA LYS A 976 34.71 -33.57 26.69
C LYS A 976 34.45 -33.68 28.18
N ALA A 977 33.26 -34.16 28.55
CA ALA A 977 32.86 -34.35 29.94
C ALA A 977 32.58 -35.83 30.24
N TYR A 978 32.73 -36.22 31.51
CA TYR A 978 32.59 -37.60 31.97
C TYR A 978 31.66 -37.69 33.16
N TYR A 979 31.07 -38.87 33.36
CA TYR A 979 30.35 -39.24 34.57
C TYR A 979 31.33 -39.77 35.64
N PRO A 980 30.95 -39.79 36.93
CA PRO A 980 31.77 -40.34 38.02
C PRO A 980 32.23 -41.80 37.83
N ASN A 981 31.51 -42.60 37.04
CA ASN A 981 31.93 -43.98 36.72
C ASN A 981 33.02 -44.05 35.64
N GLY A 982 33.50 -42.92 35.12
CA GLY A 982 34.53 -42.82 34.08
C GLY A 982 34.02 -42.95 32.65
N THR A 983 32.71 -43.16 32.43
CA THR A 983 32.14 -43.11 31.07
C THR A 983 32.02 -41.67 30.57
N LEU A 984 32.19 -41.48 29.26
CA LEU A 984 32.01 -40.19 28.59
C LEU A 984 30.52 -39.78 28.66
N SER A 985 30.22 -38.51 28.90
CA SER A 985 28.86 -37.95 28.96
C SER A 985 28.54 -37.06 27.76
N VAL A 986 29.51 -36.25 27.33
CA VAL A 986 29.40 -35.28 26.24
C VAL A 986 30.70 -35.22 25.46
N GLU A 987 30.60 -35.20 24.14
CA GLU A 987 31.66 -34.81 23.22
C GLU A 987 31.09 -33.84 22.19
N ASN A 988 31.35 -32.55 22.39
CA ASN A 988 30.83 -31.48 21.52
C ASN A 988 31.99 -30.63 20.99
N HIS A 989 31.91 -30.28 19.71
CA HIS A 989 32.92 -29.51 19.00
C HIS A 989 32.42 -28.09 18.81
N TYR A 990 33.18 -27.12 19.32
CA TYR A 990 32.85 -25.70 19.28
C TYR A 990 33.85 -24.91 18.46
N LYS A 991 33.33 -23.97 17.68
CA LYS A 991 34.09 -22.96 16.96
C LYS A 991 33.38 -21.62 17.15
N ASN A 992 34.09 -20.62 17.67
CA ASN A 992 33.58 -19.26 17.79
C ASN A 992 32.26 -19.17 18.58
N SER A 993 32.13 -19.84 19.74
CA SER A 993 30.90 -20.03 20.56
C SER A 993 29.81 -20.93 19.96
N PHE A 994 29.82 -21.21 18.65
CA PHE A 994 28.84 -22.08 18.00
C PHE A 994 29.30 -23.55 17.99
N MET A 995 28.34 -24.48 18.01
CA MET A 995 28.64 -25.89 17.71
C MET A 995 28.96 -26.03 16.23
N GLU A 996 30.00 -26.79 15.89
CA GLU A 996 30.44 -27.03 14.51
C GLU A 996 30.98 -28.46 14.38
N GLY A 997 30.65 -29.17 13.30
CA GLY A 997 30.96 -30.58 13.11
C GLY A 997 30.07 -31.52 13.93
N LYS A 998 30.59 -32.72 14.21
CA LYS A 998 29.85 -33.81 14.87
C LYS A 998 29.68 -33.55 16.36
N GLN A 999 28.44 -33.60 16.84
CA GLN A 999 28.07 -33.45 18.25
C GLN A 999 27.55 -34.78 18.78
N GLN A 1000 28.01 -35.20 19.97
CA GLN A 1000 27.62 -36.46 20.60
C GLN A 1000 27.31 -36.28 22.09
N THR A 1001 26.29 -37.00 22.58
CA THR A 1001 26.01 -37.17 24.01
C THR A 1001 25.71 -38.62 24.32
N TYR A 1002 25.96 -39.04 25.55
CA TYR A 1002 25.98 -40.43 25.97
C TYR A 1002 25.18 -40.61 27.27
N TYR A 1003 24.79 -41.85 27.56
CA TYR A 1003 24.21 -42.27 28.83
C TYR A 1003 25.30 -42.64 29.85
N PRO A 1004 24.98 -42.68 31.17
CA PRO A 1004 25.88 -43.22 32.20
C PRO A 1004 26.29 -44.70 31.99
N SER A 1005 25.61 -45.43 31.09
CA SER A 1005 26.00 -46.76 30.63
C SER A 1005 27.12 -46.76 29.57
N GLY A 1006 27.65 -45.60 29.18
CA GLY A 1006 28.59 -45.41 28.06
C GLY A 1006 27.96 -45.54 26.67
N LYS A 1007 26.66 -45.85 26.58
CA LYS A 1007 25.93 -45.97 25.31
C LYS A 1007 25.59 -44.58 24.76
N LEU A 1008 25.56 -44.45 23.44
CA LEU A 1008 25.19 -43.19 22.77
C LEU A 1008 23.73 -42.82 23.11
N MET A 1009 23.46 -41.51 23.26
CA MET A 1009 22.13 -40.94 23.54
C MET A 1009 21.65 -40.06 22.37
N GLU A 1010 22.52 -39.21 21.86
CA GLU A 1010 22.29 -38.40 20.65
C GLU A 1010 23.59 -38.30 19.83
N VAL A 1011 23.46 -38.35 18.50
CA VAL A 1011 24.45 -37.83 17.55
C VAL A 1011 23.78 -36.96 16.50
N ARG A 1012 24.44 -35.87 16.11
CA ARG A 1012 24.07 -35.00 15.00
C ARG A 1012 25.29 -34.28 14.43
N THR A 1013 25.13 -33.66 13.25
CA THR A 1013 26.17 -32.87 12.59
C THR A 1013 25.67 -31.45 12.37
N ILE A 1014 26.52 -30.47 12.68
CA ILE A 1014 26.26 -29.05 12.46
C ILE A 1014 27.34 -28.49 11.52
N LEU A 1015 26.97 -27.62 10.59
CA LEU A 1015 27.87 -26.99 9.63
C LEU A 1015 27.48 -25.52 9.46
N ALA A 1016 28.45 -24.61 9.57
CA ALA A 1016 28.21 -23.16 9.58
C ALA A 1016 27.15 -22.72 10.61
N GLY A 1017 27.06 -23.45 11.74
CA GLY A 1017 26.02 -23.24 12.75
C GLY A 1017 24.58 -23.52 12.26
N GLN A 1018 24.41 -24.49 11.34
CA GLN A 1018 23.12 -25.09 10.98
C GLN A 1018 23.16 -26.62 11.08
N GLU A 1019 22.09 -27.26 11.53
CA GLU A 1019 22.00 -28.73 11.58
C GLU A 1019 21.82 -29.36 10.18
N GLN A 1020 22.56 -30.44 9.91
CA GLN A 1020 22.69 -31.07 8.60
C GLN A 1020 22.76 -32.61 8.70
N GLY A 1021 22.19 -33.31 7.72
CA GLY A 1021 22.24 -34.77 7.65
C GLY A 1021 21.26 -35.43 8.62
N VAL A 1022 21.57 -36.62 9.13
CA VAL A 1022 20.66 -37.35 10.03
C VAL A 1022 21.09 -37.18 11.48
N ARG A 1023 20.18 -36.65 12.30
CA ARG A 1023 20.24 -36.75 13.77
C ARG A 1023 19.68 -38.09 14.21
N GLU A 1024 20.42 -38.79 15.06
CA GLU A 1024 20.02 -40.07 15.63
C GLU A 1024 19.89 -39.94 17.16
N GLU A 1025 18.70 -40.21 17.69
CA GLU A 1025 18.45 -40.33 19.13
C GLU A 1025 18.30 -41.82 19.50
N TYR A 1026 18.75 -42.19 20.69
CA TYR A 1026 18.76 -43.56 21.19
C TYR A 1026 17.97 -43.71 22.50
N TYR A 1027 17.73 -44.96 22.90
CA TYR A 1027 17.22 -45.34 24.21
C TYR A 1027 18.38 -45.68 25.17
N PRO A 1028 18.17 -45.71 26.51
CA PRO A 1028 19.20 -46.04 27.50
C PRO A 1028 19.86 -47.43 27.33
N ASP A 1029 19.18 -48.35 26.65
CA ASP A 1029 19.68 -49.69 26.29
C ASP A 1029 20.54 -49.69 25.00
N GLY A 1030 20.65 -48.56 24.30
CA GLY A 1030 21.37 -48.41 23.03
C GLY A 1030 20.57 -48.79 21.79
N SER A 1031 19.29 -49.17 21.93
CA SER A 1031 18.40 -49.30 20.78
C SER A 1031 18.12 -47.91 20.16
N LEU A 1032 17.97 -47.86 18.84
CA LEU A 1032 17.66 -46.64 18.12
C LEU A 1032 16.25 -46.16 18.50
N ARG A 1033 16.10 -44.88 18.86
CA ARG A 1033 14.82 -44.26 19.25
C ARG A 1033 14.26 -43.37 18.16
N LYS A 1034 15.09 -42.60 17.46
CA LYS A 1034 14.66 -41.65 16.43
C LYS A 1034 15.73 -41.43 15.37
N LYS A 1035 15.30 -41.23 14.11
CA LYS A 1035 16.10 -40.64 13.03
C LYS A 1035 15.36 -39.44 12.45
N SER A 1036 16.02 -38.28 12.46
CA SER A 1036 15.45 -37.01 11.96
C SER A 1036 16.42 -36.43 10.92
N PRO A 1037 16.08 -36.43 9.61
CA PRO A 1037 16.92 -35.85 8.57
C PRO A 1037 16.72 -34.34 8.45
N TYR A 1038 17.82 -33.59 8.33
CA TYR A 1038 17.88 -32.12 8.31
C TYR A 1038 18.67 -31.59 7.11
N VAL A 1039 18.22 -30.45 6.58
CA VAL A 1039 18.95 -29.61 5.62
C VAL A 1039 18.76 -28.15 6.05
N ASP A 1040 19.86 -27.44 6.31
CA ASP A 1040 19.87 -26.02 6.71
C ASP A 1040 18.95 -25.71 7.94
N ASP A 1041 19.11 -26.47 9.04
CA ASP A 1041 18.26 -26.48 10.25
C ASP A 1041 16.83 -27.04 10.07
N GLU A 1042 16.35 -27.21 8.82
CA GLU A 1042 14.97 -27.62 8.52
C GLU A 1042 14.84 -29.14 8.34
N LEU A 1043 13.78 -29.75 8.90
CA LEU A 1043 13.49 -31.18 8.69
C LEU A 1043 13.21 -31.47 7.21
N HIS A 1044 13.90 -32.43 6.59
CA HIS A 1044 13.77 -32.72 5.17
C HIS A 1044 13.97 -34.21 4.88
N GLY A 1045 12.92 -34.87 4.37
CA GLY A 1045 12.85 -36.31 4.15
C GLY A 1045 11.97 -37.03 5.19
N GLN A 1046 12.15 -38.34 5.33
CA GLN A 1046 11.35 -39.14 6.28
C GLN A 1046 12.01 -39.21 7.65
N GLU A 1047 11.37 -38.60 8.64
CA GLU A 1047 11.62 -38.84 10.06
C GLU A 1047 11.02 -40.19 10.49
N VAL A 1048 11.77 -40.95 11.28
CA VAL A 1048 11.35 -42.27 11.80
C VAL A 1048 11.59 -42.32 13.30
N GLU A 1049 10.52 -42.58 14.06
CA GLU A 1049 10.56 -42.86 15.50
C GLU A 1049 10.31 -44.35 15.71
N TYR A 1050 11.00 -44.95 16.68
CA TYR A 1050 10.97 -46.39 16.97
C TYR A 1050 10.43 -46.65 18.38
N HIS A 1051 9.91 -47.85 18.61
CA HIS A 1051 9.69 -48.40 19.95
C HIS A 1051 11.01 -48.99 20.48
N ALA A 1052 11.15 -49.14 21.80
CA ALA A 1052 12.34 -49.75 22.41
C ALA A 1052 12.60 -51.22 21.99
N ASN A 1053 11.62 -51.89 21.36
CA ASN A 1053 11.80 -53.21 20.75
C ASN A 1053 12.36 -53.16 19.29
N GLY A 1054 12.79 -51.98 18.83
CA GLY A 1054 13.37 -51.76 17.50
C GLY A 1054 12.37 -51.68 16.34
N LYS A 1055 11.07 -51.94 16.57
CA LYS A 1055 10.04 -51.75 15.54
C LYS A 1055 9.70 -50.27 15.38
N VAL A 1056 9.32 -49.86 14.16
CA VAL A 1056 8.84 -48.50 13.89
C VAL A 1056 7.62 -48.19 14.77
N LYS A 1057 7.65 -47.02 15.42
CA LYS A 1057 6.56 -46.43 16.19
C LYS A 1057 5.81 -45.39 15.37
N ARG A 1058 6.54 -44.57 14.60
CA ARG A 1058 5.97 -43.55 13.71
C ARG A 1058 6.90 -43.24 12.55
N THR A 1059 6.34 -42.98 11.38
CA THR A 1059 7.03 -42.37 10.23
C THR A 1059 6.32 -41.07 9.87
N SER A 1060 7.07 -39.99 9.73
CA SER A 1060 6.58 -38.64 9.42
C SER A 1060 7.43 -38.06 8.31
N THR A 1061 6.83 -37.67 7.19
CA THR A 1061 7.58 -37.13 6.05
C THR A 1061 7.53 -35.60 6.05
N TYR A 1062 8.68 -34.96 5.79
CA TYR A 1062 8.89 -33.51 5.91
C TYR A 1062 9.53 -32.92 4.67
N LEU A 1063 9.16 -31.68 4.32
CA LEU A 1063 9.70 -30.90 3.21
C LEU A 1063 10.11 -29.49 3.70
N PHE A 1064 11.36 -29.38 4.18
CA PHE A 1064 11.91 -28.16 4.78
C PHE A 1064 11.04 -27.63 5.94
N GLY A 1065 11.00 -28.39 7.04
CA GLY A 1065 10.33 -28.03 8.30
C GLY A 1065 8.86 -28.43 8.39
N GLU A 1066 8.13 -28.39 7.28
CA GLU A 1066 6.71 -28.70 7.22
C GLU A 1066 6.44 -30.18 6.91
N LYS A 1067 5.40 -30.77 7.53
CA LYS A 1067 4.96 -32.14 7.19
C LYS A 1067 4.35 -32.16 5.79
N GLU A 1068 4.75 -33.14 4.98
CA GLU A 1068 4.31 -33.36 3.60
C GLU A 1068 4.20 -34.86 3.33
N GLY A 1069 3.06 -35.32 2.81
CA GLY A 1069 2.76 -36.74 2.60
C GLY A 1069 2.19 -37.45 3.83
N TRP A 1070 2.31 -38.78 3.87
CA TRP A 1070 1.72 -39.60 4.93
C TRP A 1070 2.53 -39.57 6.23
N GLU A 1071 1.83 -39.32 7.35
CA GLU A 1071 2.23 -39.76 8.69
C GLU A 1071 1.53 -41.10 9.02
N LEU A 1072 2.30 -42.04 9.56
CA LEU A 1072 1.82 -43.36 9.98
C LEU A 1072 2.31 -43.63 11.40
N THR A 1073 1.41 -44.02 12.30
CA THR A 1073 1.72 -44.42 13.68
C THR A 1073 1.35 -45.88 13.89
N TYR A 1074 2.19 -46.63 14.60
CA TYR A 1074 2.16 -48.09 14.70
C TYR A 1074 2.14 -48.57 16.15
N ASP A 1075 1.48 -49.70 16.42
CA ASP A 1075 1.56 -50.39 17.70
C ASP A 1075 2.93 -51.06 17.92
N GLN A 1076 3.16 -51.63 19.11
CA GLN A 1076 4.42 -52.34 19.41
C GLN A 1076 4.63 -53.62 18.58
N ASN A 1077 3.63 -54.08 17.84
CA ASN A 1077 3.73 -55.24 16.94
C ASN A 1077 4.09 -54.84 15.50
N GLY A 1078 3.86 -53.59 15.11
CA GLY A 1078 4.03 -53.07 13.75
C GLY A 1078 2.72 -52.89 12.97
N LYS A 1079 1.55 -52.99 13.62
CA LYS A 1079 0.24 -52.72 13.03
C LYS A 1079 -0.02 -51.21 13.03
N VAL A 1080 -0.45 -50.65 11.89
CA VAL A 1080 -0.86 -49.24 11.80
C VAL A 1080 -2.06 -48.97 12.71
N LEU A 1081 -1.94 -47.96 13.57
CA LEU A 1081 -2.98 -47.43 14.45
C LEU A 1081 -3.63 -46.17 13.85
N PHE A 1082 -2.81 -45.26 13.32
CA PHE A 1082 -3.24 -44.01 12.72
C PHE A 1082 -2.52 -43.76 11.39
N LYS A 1083 -3.24 -43.18 10.45
CA LYS A 1083 -2.76 -42.78 9.12
C LYS A 1083 -3.34 -41.42 8.78
N GLU A 1084 -2.47 -40.44 8.58
CA GLU A 1084 -2.80 -39.02 8.41
C GLU A 1084 -2.09 -38.48 7.17
N TYR A 1085 -2.79 -37.75 6.28
CA TYR A 1085 -2.15 -37.09 5.14
C TYR A 1085 -1.90 -35.62 5.46
N TYR A 1086 -0.63 -35.22 5.46
CA TYR A 1086 -0.25 -33.83 5.54
C TYR A 1086 0.12 -33.30 4.17
N ARG A 1087 -0.19 -32.03 3.91
CA ARG A 1087 0.44 -31.26 2.85
C ARG A 1087 0.59 -29.82 3.31
N ASP A 1088 1.73 -29.20 3.02
CA ASP A 1088 2.01 -27.80 3.39
C ASP A 1088 1.73 -27.56 4.89
N GLY A 1089 2.26 -28.47 5.72
CA GLY A 1089 2.08 -28.52 7.18
C GLY A 1089 0.65 -28.79 7.67
N THR A 1090 -0.31 -28.89 6.77
CA THR A 1090 -1.76 -28.90 7.03
C THR A 1090 -2.32 -30.32 6.89
N LEU A 1091 -3.17 -30.77 7.81
CA LEU A 1091 -3.82 -32.08 7.73
C LEU A 1091 -5.03 -32.05 6.77
N TYR A 1092 -5.16 -33.09 5.94
CA TYR A 1092 -6.25 -33.32 4.98
C TYR A 1092 -7.13 -34.51 5.42
#